data_AF-A0A955YMU4-F1
#
_entry.id   AF-A0A955YMU4-F1
#
_cell.length_a   1.000
_cell.length_b   1.000
_cell.length_c   1.000
_cell.angle_alpha   90.00
_cell.angle_beta   90.00
_cell.angle_gamma   90.00
#
_symmetry.space_group_name_H-M   'P 1'
#
loop_
_entity.id
_entity.type
_entity.pdbx_description
1 polymer ?
#
loop_
_entity_poly.entity_id
_entity_poly.type
_entity_poly.pdbx_seq_one_letter_code
_entity_poly.pdbx_strand_id
1 'polypeptide(L)'
;MSARRPSIGRWAALLTCALLQAGCWPEPPRGWYDAGPDAPGCGDGGCCAPLCCGDAACDAGEPDMGTTSRERKRACTDGMDNDRDGRVDCDDSDCTDQPACCADGAPLFSESWGPGALDFRWRHLPSAMPTASPARDTSEGILLGWPDDVPHALLWHRCVPLALGAEVTFDAISVKRTIETGVCRPRGEPCNEYAAVVLSPVGDTELGSPLLEDLAIRVHGDSRVALTTGETVFNQAMLRVTQAGQELGSVDLEPDVRYRVRLSVTPSTYQGAPSLRGDIEVSLASDPEHVPLHTLRELHIGLQSALERQATGCQEVGGLFVGVEMVGDEGGRLGPLATRMLSCANPSQFDDEPDGTATLTPESLGVPASYGGAYLGAPTLGSSFNSAQDTSPRWDLFFEATNEPPELETAADVGYAVGHANTASFGSMLGDWTTSSAPRLGSDPPSCLLTPGPCAGPSVREPFLLVKLGTDDALSGMTLAFARRSATGGHELRIQDDVALSPNAPLGGTEVRPALTATECVDLRDPALVPVGDGSGYWLFFTCVRGFPQLSDLRAARLNADYSARAEEALVVLSSSDVGALAEGGLSGPEPMVHHTAAGTSLLLWFIARDLTGRTTLALAMGQLPSPSDADEGDPAPTPLTTLPSLVPYVANPLLRGDEPVLGGCAGLCVITGVAVSATAGDSDELRFLVARRVVPPDGSAHDELVPLTQMWRAP
;
A
#
# COMPACT_ATOMS: atom_id res chain seq x y z
N MET A 1 44.37 -45.51 -24.31
CA MET A 1 45.73 -45.82 -23.83
C MET A 1 46.19 -44.69 -22.91
N SER A 2 46.56 -45.02 -21.67
CA SER A 2 47.34 -44.28 -20.64
C SER A 2 46.94 -42.82 -20.33
N ALA A 3 46.35 -42.44 -19.18
CA ALA A 3 46.77 -42.54 -17.77
C ALA A 3 48.14 -41.90 -17.43
N ARG A 4 48.14 -40.79 -16.65
CA ARG A 4 48.69 -40.67 -15.27
C ARG A 4 48.81 -39.20 -14.80
N ARG A 5 48.34 -38.93 -13.58
CA ARG A 5 48.69 -37.77 -12.69
C ARG A 5 50.14 -37.93 -12.16
N PRO A 6 50.77 -36.93 -11.47
CA PRO A 6 50.61 -36.85 -9.99
C PRO A 6 50.81 -35.46 -9.28
N SER A 7 50.35 -35.44 -8.00
CA SER A 7 50.86 -34.79 -6.75
C SER A 7 51.13 -33.28 -6.66
N ILE A 8 50.62 -32.48 -5.69
CA ILE A 8 50.63 -32.49 -4.20
C ILE A 8 52.02 -32.28 -3.55
N GLY A 9 52.17 -31.19 -2.78
CA GLY A 9 53.16 -30.98 -1.70
C GLY A 9 53.81 -29.58 -1.69
N ARG A 10 53.26 -28.57 -0.99
CA ARG A 10 53.48 -28.17 0.43
C ARG A 10 54.83 -27.52 0.74
N TRP A 11 54.80 -26.23 1.12
CA TRP A 11 55.51 -25.59 2.26
C TRP A 11 54.79 -24.27 2.62
N ALA A 12 53.76 -24.36 3.47
CA ALA A 12 53.60 -23.62 4.73
C ALA A 12 54.88 -22.98 5.32
N ALA A 13 54.84 -21.66 5.61
CA ALA A 13 54.78 -21.10 6.98
C ALA A 13 55.06 -19.58 7.00
N LEU A 14 54.38 -18.87 7.92
CA LEU A 14 54.65 -17.54 8.49
C LEU A 14 54.11 -16.28 7.75
N LEU A 15 52.87 -15.88 8.03
CA LEU A 15 52.60 -14.81 9.01
C LEU A 15 51.10 -14.77 9.37
N THR A 16 50.79 -15.24 10.57
CA THR A 16 49.55 -15.01 11.33
C THR A 16 49.69 -13.71 12.13
N CYS A 17 48.74 -12.80 12.01
CA CYS A 17 48.05 -12.09 13.11
C CYS A 17 47.27 -10.86 12.59
N ALA A 18 45.96 -10.89 12.85
CA ALA A 18 44.99 -9.78 13.00
C ALA A 18 43.73 -9.91 12.11
N LEU A 19 42.97 -10.98 12.33
CA LEU A 19 41.54 -11.05 12.05
C LEU A 19 40.86 -11.37 13.38
N LEU A 20 40.26 -10.35 14.00
CA LEU A 20 39.26 -10.42 15.07
C LEU A 20 38.88 -8.97 15.42
N GLN A 21 37.80 -8.47 14.83
CA GLN A 21 36.88 -7.47 15.40
C GLN A 21 35.64 -7.35 14.51
N ALA A 22 34.89 -8.46 14.39
CA ALA A 22 33.45 -8.35 14.22
C ALA A 22 32.91 -8.05 15.62
N GLY A 23 32.50 -6.81 15.86
CA GLY A 23 31.86 -6.41 17.09
C GLY A 23 30.53 -7.15 17.23
N CYS A 24 30.48 -8.09 18.17
CA CYS A 24 29.24 -8.56 18.75
C CYS A 24 28.47 -7.34 19.24
N TRP A 25 27.34 -7.03 18.61
CA TRP A 25 26.32 -6.21 19.27
C TRP A 25 25.78 -7.05 20.43
N PRO A 26 25.90 -6.60 21.70
CA PRO A 26 25.20 -7.29 22.78
C PRO A 26 23.71 -7.12 22.54
N GLU A 27 22.98 -8.24 22.55
CA GLU A 27 21.53 -8.25 22.75
C GLU A 27 21.19 -7.29 23.91
N PRO A 28 20.21 -6.39 23.77
CA PRO A 28 19.78 -5.59 24.90
C PRO A 28 19.25 -6.54 26.00
N PRO A 29 19.74 -6.43 27.25
CA PRO A 29 19.25 -7.28 28.33
C PRO A 29 17.76 -7.02 28.56
N ARG A 30 16.99 -8.11 28.73
CA ARG A 30 15.57 -8.18 29.12
C ARG A 30 15.29 -7.57 30.52
N GLY A 31 15.62 -6.30 30.70
CA GLY A 31 15.47 -5.58 31.98
C GLY A 31 14.69 -4.27 31.88
N TRP A 32 14.01 -4.00 30.77
CA TRP A 32 13.30 -2.73 30.54
C TRP A 32 11.79 -2.77 30.86
N TYR A 33 11.30 -3.84 31.49
CA TYR A 33 9.90 -3.92 31.97
C TYR A 33 9.75 -4.08 33.49
N ASP A 34 10.82 -4.14 34.27
CA ASP A 34 10.73 -4.26 35.73
C ASP A 34 11.76 -3.36 36.42
N ALA A 35 11.39 -2.09 36.63
CA ALA A 35 12.00 -1.22 37.62
C ALA A 35 11.03 -0.09 37.97
N GLY A 36 10.02 -0.40 38.77
CA GLY A 36 9.33 0.61 39.55
C GLY A 36 10.33 1.32 40.47
N PRO A 37 10.24 2.64 40.66
CA PRO A 37 11.11 3.31 41.60
C PRO A 37 10.69 2.90 43.03
N ASP A 38 11.54 2.14 43.71
CA ASP A 38 11.57 2.13 45.16
C ASP A 38 11.87 3.55 45.64
N ALA A 39 10.82 4.29 45.99
CA ALA A 39 10.93 5.51 46.76
C ALA A 39 11.15 5.15 48.25
N PRO A 40 12.28 5.55 48.87
CA PRO A 40 12.39 5.53 50.32
C PRO A 40 11.70 6.77 50.88
N GLY A 41 10.66 6.56 51.70
CA GLY A 41 10.16 7.58 52.63
C GLY A 41 8.69 7.94 52.43
N CYS A 42 7.82 7.24 53.16
CA CYS A 42 6.52 7.78 53.55
C CYS A 42 6.76 8.95 54.54
N GLY A 43 6.47 10.16 54.10
CA GLY A 43 6.44 11.37 54.93
C GLY A 43 5.13 12.11 54.70
N ASP A 44 4.28 12.02 55.71
CA ASP A 44 3.12 12.87 56.00
C ASP A 44 1.89 12.81 55.06
N GLY A 45 0.95 11.92 55.38
CA GLY A 45 -0.48 12.29 55.33
C GLY A 45 -1.51 11.42 54.59
N GLY A 46 -1.45 10.07 54.68
CA GLY A 46 -2.60 9.15 54.41
C GLY A 46 -2.88 8.84 52.93
N CYS A 47 -3.17 7.62 52.46
CA CYS A 47 -3.41 6.29 53.06
C CYS A 47 -2.77 5.22 52.14
N CYS A 48 -2.21 4.15 52.71
CA CYS A 48 -1.75 2.95 51.99
C CYS A 48 -2.55 1.73 52.44
N ALA A 49 -3.59 1.31 51.72
CA ALA A 49 -4.14 -0.05 51.71
C ALA A 49 -5.30 -0.18 50.69
N PRO A 50 -5.51 -1.36 50.07
CA PRO A 50 -6.56 -1.58 49.10
C PRO A 50 -7.87 -1.94 49.81
N LEU A 51 -8.63 -0.95 50.31
CA LEU A 51 -9.98 -1.16 50.87
C LEU A 51 -10.74 0.18 51.07
N CYS A 52 -10.80 1.01 50.02
CA CYS A 52 -11.65 2.22 49.99
C CYS A 52 -12.63 2.19 48.82
N CYS A 53 -13.51 1.18 48.78
CA CYS A 53 -14.83 1.33 48.18
C CYS A 53 -15.83 1.15 49.32
N GLY A 54 -16.37 2.27 49.80
CA GLY A 54 -17.41 2.32 50.82
C GLY A 54 -18.31 3.51 50.52
N ASP A 55 -19.56 3.18 50.24
CA ASP A 55 -20.64 4.03 49.74
C ASP A 55 -20.77 5.43 50.37
N ALA A 56 -21.29 6.35 49.54
CA ALA A 56 -21.84 7.67 49.85
C ALA A 56 -20.87 8.85 50.00
N ALA A 57 -20.43 9.41 48.86
CA ALA A 57 -20.29 10.87 48.66
C ALA A 57 -19.93 11.20 47.20
N CYS A 58 -20.90 11.07 46.28
CA CYS A 58 -20.85 11.77 44.99
C CYS A 58 -21.84 12.93 45.07
N ASP A 59 -21.37 14.12 45.44
CA ASP A 59 -22.04 15.40 45.14
C ASP A 59 -21.15 16.58 45.55
N ALA A 60 -20.33 17.03 44.61
CA ALA A 60 -19.97 18.45 44.42
C ALA A 60 -19.13 18.54 43.14
N GLY A 61 -19.74 19.09 42.08
CA GLY A 61 -19.06 19.29 40.81
C GLY A 61 -17.92 20.29 40.93
N GLU A 62 -16.71 19.84 40.59
CA GLU A 62 -15.60 20.58 39.99
C GLU A 62 -14.81 19.58 39.12
N PRO A 63 -14.28 19.99 37.96
CA PRO A 63 -13.62 19.07 37.03
C PRO A 63 -12.27 18.64 37.59
N ASP A 64 -12.08 17.34 37.70
CA ASP A 64 -10.84 16.69 38.10
C ASP A 64 -9.77 16.92 37.01
N MET A 65 -8.89 17.90 37.21
CA MET A 65 -7.64 18.01 36.44
C MET A 65 -6.63 17.03 37.03
N GLY A 66 -6.78 15.75 36.69
CA GLY A 66 -5.95 14.65 37.17
C GLY A 66 -5.15 13.99 36.05
N THR A 67 -3.85 14.26 36.03
CA THR A 67 -2.71 13.44 35.53
C THR A 67 -2.85 12.68 34.21
N THR A 68 -2.06 13.11 33.22
CA THR A 68 -1.83 12.53 31.90
C THR A 68 -1.37 11.06 31.93
N SER A 69 -2.31 10.12 31.92
CA SER A 69 -2.15 8.94 31.07
C SER A 69 -2.62 9.34 29.68
N ARG A 70 -1.70 9.48 28.71
CA ARG A 70 -2.07 9.34 27.30
C ARG A 70 -2.54 7.90 27.14
N GLU A 71 -3.82 7.65 27.36
CA GLU A 71 -4.44 6.45 26.84
C GLU A 71 -4.38 6.62 25.33
N ARG A 72 -3.58 5.79 24.65
CA ARG A 72 -3.47 5.87 23.19
C ARG A 72 -4.83 5.52 22.60
N LYS A 73 -5.39 6.42 21.79
CA LYS A 73 -6.63 6.21 21.06
C LYS A 73 -6.56 4.95 20.21
N ARG A 74 -7.60 4.14 20.29
CA ARG A 74 -7.68 2.86 19.59
C ARG A 74 -8.42 3.06 18.27
N ALA A 75 -9.69 3.45 18.29
CA ALA A 75 -10.45 3.69 17.06
C ALA A 75 -10.48 5.19 16.72
N CYS A 76 -10.19 5.51 15.45
CA CYS A 76 -10.02 6.87 14.93
C CYS A 76 -11.06 7.25 13.88
N THR A 77 -12.12 6.45 13.73
CA THR A 77 -13.20 6.62 12.75
C THR A 77 -14.58 6.29 13.30
N ASP A 78 -14.69 5.99 14.59
CA ASP A 78 -15.92 5.47 15.21
C ASP A 78 -16.84 6.57 15.76
N GLY A 79 -16.49 7.84 15.56
CA GLY A 79 -17.22 8.99 16.06
C GLY A 79 -17.04 9.21 17.56
N MET A 80 -16.11 8.51 18.21
CA MET A 80 -15.92 8.54 19.66
C MET A 80 -14.56 9.10 20.09
N ASP A 81 -14.57 9.76 21.23
CA ASP A 81 -13.37 10.19 21.95
C ASP A 81 -12.95 9.07 22.92
N ASN A 82 -12.20 8.10 22.38
CA ASN A 82 -11.91 6.83 23.03
C ASN A 82 -10.91 6.93 24.19
N ASP A 83 -10.06 7.95 24.21
CA ASP A 83 -9.14 8.30 25.29
C ASP A 83 -9.62 9.50 26.12
N ARG A 84 -10.76 10.08 25.77
CA ARG A 84 -11.51 11.10 26.52
C ARG A 84 -10.73 12.39 26.70
N ASP A 85 -9.87 12.74 25.74
CA ASP A 85 -9.05 13.95 25.78
C ASP A 85 -9.79 15.20 25.27
N GLY A 86 -11.04 15.01 24.82
CA GLY A 86 -11.94 16.02 24.27
C GLY A 86 -11.88 16.12 22.74
N ARG A 87 -11.10 15.27 22.06
CA ARG A 87 -10.95 15.26 20.60
C ARG A 87 -11.52 13.96 20.02
N VAL A 88 -12.27 14.06 18.93
CA VAL A 88 -12.93 12.93 18.29
C VAL A 88 -12.21 12.60 16.99
N ASP A 89 -11.93 11.32 16.74
CA ASP A 89 -11.36 10.82 15.47
C ASP A 89 -10.22 11.69 14.92
N CYS A 90 -10.34 12.18 13.70
CA CYS A 90 -9.30 12.95 13.00
C CYS A 90 -9.04 14.34 13.57
N ASP A 91 -9.89 14.83 14.49
CA ASP A 91 -9.59 16.03 15.27
C ASP A 91 -8.63 15.72 16.44
N ASP A 92 -8.34 14.43 16.68
CA ASP A 92 -7.42 13.91 17.68
C ASP A 92 -6.00 13.76 17.14
N SER A 93 -5.02 14.29 17.88
CA SER A 93 -3.61 14.22 17.49
C SER A 93 -3.03 12.81 17.50
N ASP A 94 -3.62 11.88 18.24
CA ASP A 94 -3.21 10.48 18.24
C ASP A 94 -3.76 9.73 17.00
N CYS A 95 -4.72 10.32 16.28
CA CYS A 95 -5.34 9.79 15.06
C CYS A 95 -4.93 10.51 13.77
N THR A 96 -4.33 11.70 13.85
CA THR A 96 -4.00 12.52 12.66
C THR A 96 -3.09 11.85 11.63
N ASP A 97 -2.33 10.83 12.04
CA ASP A 97 -1.43 10.09 11.16
C ASP A 97 -2.10 8.82 10.55
N GLN A 98 -3.34 8.47 10.92
CA GLN A 98 -4.03 7.29 10.37
C GLN A 98 -4.53 7.51 8.94
N PRO A 99 -4.53 6.46 8.08
CA PRO A 99 -5.01 6.55 6.70
C PRO A 99 -6.44 7.11 6.57
N ALA A 100 -7.35 6.69 7.44
CA ALA A 100 -8.74 7.12 7.42
C ALA A 100 -8.94 8.63 7.72
N CYS A 101 -7.93 9.27 8.30
CA CYS A 101 -7.91 10.72 8.58
C CYS A 101 -7.30 11.56 7.48
N CYS A 102 -6.92 10.93 6.37
CA CYS A 102 -6.43 11.64 5.21
C CYS A 102 -7.55 12.43 4.51
N ALA A 103 -7.26 13.70 4.18
CA ALA A 103 -8.05 14.52 3.27
C ALA A 103 -7.18 15.03 2.12
N ASP A 104 -7.69 15.05 0.90
CA ASP A 104 -6.93 15.53 -0.27
C ASP A 104 -6.40 16.95 -0.01
N GLY A 105 -5.11 17.16 -0.29
CA GLY A 105 -4.45 18.43 0.00
C GLY A 105 -4.08 18.65 1.47
N ALA A 106 -4.22 17.65 2.34
CA ALA A 106 -3.80 17.74 3.73
C ALA A 106 -2.31 18.11 3.84
N PRO A 107 -1.96 19.07 4.71
CA PRO A 107 -0.57 19.49 4.89
C PRO A 107 0.23 18.39 5.59
N LEU A 108 1.33 17.96 4.97
CA LEU A 108 2.29 17.01 5.58
C LEU A 108 3.26 17.75 6.50
N PHE A 109 3.78 18.89 6.05
CA PHE A 109 4.40 19.89 6.93
C PHE A 109 4.45 21.26 6.24
N SER A 110 4.67 22.31 7.03
CA SER A 110 5.00 23.64 6.50
C SER A 110 6.03 24.33 7.37
N GLU A 111 6.94 25.06 6.73
CA GLU A 111 7.98 25.84 7.36
C GLU A 111 8.05 27.22 6.71
N SER A 112 8.00 28.26 7.54
CA SER A 112 8.05 29.66 7.13
C SER A 112 9.36 30.35 7.54
N TRP A 113 10.30 29.60 8.13
CA TRP A 113 11.62 30.07 8.56
C TRP A 113 11.58 31.26 9.53
N GLY A 114 10.52 31.32 10.34
CA GLY A 114 10.34 32.33 11.38
C GLY A 114 11.37 32.22 12.54
N PRO A 115 11.24 33.04 13.59
CA PRO A 115 12.23 33.13 14.67
C PRO A 115 12.26 31.90 15.60
N GLY A 116 11.43 30.89 15.38
CA GLY A 116 11.40 29.66 16.16
C GLY A 116 12.72 28.86 16.09
N ALA A 117 12.94 28.02 17.11
CA ALA A 117 14.05 27.08 17.12
C ALA A 117 13.85 26.00 16.02
N LEU A 118 14.90 25.74 15.23
CA LEU A 118 14.87 24.79 14.12
C LEU A 118 15.09 23.35 14.61
N ASP A 119 15.96 23.16 15.60
CA ASP A 119 16.43 21.85 16.08
C ASP A 119 15.33 20.89 16.57
N PHE A 120 14.14 21.40 16.91
CA PHE A 120 12.99 20.55 17.29
C PHE A 120 12.30 19.90 16.10
N ARG A 121 12.38 20.52 14.93
CA ARG A 121 11.67 20.12 13.70
C ARG A 121 12.63 19.67 12.60
N TRP A 122 13.88 20.11 12.67
CA TRP A 122 14.90 19.86 11.66
C TRP A 122 16.13 19.24 12.30
N ARG A 123 16.61 18.16 11.69
CA ARG A 123 17.90 17.58 11.99
C ARG A 123 18.96 18.38 11.25
N HIS A 124 19.88 18.96 12.00
CA HIS A 124 21.04 19.63 11.43
C HIS A 124 22.07 18.58 11.01
N LEU A 125 22.54 18.70 9.76
CA LEU A 125 23.54 17.82 9.19
C LEU A 125 24.79 18.61 8.79
N PRO A 126 25.99 18.05 9.04
CA PRO A 126 26.23 16.72 9.61
C PRO A 126 26.09 16.68 11.15
N SER A 127 25.57 15.57 11.68
CA SER A 127 25.15 15.39 13.08
C SER A 127 26.26 15.46 14.14
N ALA A 128 27.54 15.36 13.76
CA ALA A 128 28.68 15.27 14.69
C ALA A 128 29.38 16.60 15.03
N MET A 129 28.88 17.74 14.54
CA MET A 129 29.41 19.07 14.84
C MET A 129 28.34 19.90 15.57
N PRO A 130 28.70 20.85 16.46
CA PRO A 130 27.76 21.90 16.86
C PRO A 130 27.55 22.81 15.65
N THR A 131 26.70 22.41 14.72
CA THR A 131 26.36 23.17 13.52
C THR A 131 25.68 24.46 13.96
N ALA A 132 26.26 25.61 13.64
CA ALA A 132 25.54 26.87 13.76
C ALA A 132 24.25 26.77 12.94
N SER A 133 23.15 27.35 13.42
CA SER A 133 21.94 27.46 12.60
C SER A 133 22.20 28.36 11.40
N PRO A 134 21.52 28.15 10.25
CA PRO A 134 21.70 29.02 9.10
C PRO A 134 21.27 30.45 9.43
N ALA A 135 21.87 31.41 8.74
CA ALA A 135 21.38 32.78 8.74
C ALA A 135 19.97 32.85 8.14
N ARG A 136 19.11 33.68 8.73
CA ARG A 136 17.68 33.80 8.36
C ARG A 136 17.25 35.26 8.33
N ASP A 137 16.47 35.62 7.32
CA ASP A 137 15.59 36.79 7.36
C ASP A 137 14.22 36.36 7.87
N THR A 138 13.99 36.52 9.18
CA THR A 138 12.75 36.08 9.83
C THR A 138 11.55 36.97 9.52
N SER A 139 11.76 38.18 8.99
CA SER A 139 10.66 39.06 8.54
C SER A 139 10.09 38.60 7.20
N GLU A 140 10.97 38.15 6.31
CA GLU A 140 10.61 37.69 4.97
C GLU A 140 10.45 36.17 4.88
N GLY A 141 10.82 35.44 5.93
CA GLY A 141 10.77 33.98 5.99
C GLY A 141 11.76 33.33 5.03
N ILE A 142 12.99 33.83 4.96
CA ILE A 142 14.01 33.37 4.01
C ILE A 142 15.22 32.79 4.75
N LEU A 143 15.67 31.61 4.31
CA LEU A 143 16.98 31.06 4.64
C LEU A 143 18.05 31.71 3.76
N LEU A 144 19.07 32.27 4.41
CA LEU A 144 20.19 32.95 3.76
C LEU A 144 21.40 32.02 3.55
N GLY A 145 21.55 30.97 4.35
CA GLY A 145 22.63 29.98 4.23
C GLY A 145 23.64 30.02 5.37
N TRP A 146 24.80 29.43 5.12
CA TRP A 146 25.94 29.37 6.05
C TRP A 146 27.12 30.14 5.47
N PRO A 147 27.94 30.78 6.32
CA PRO A 147 29.05 31.62 5.85
C PRO A 147 30.27 30.81 5.36
N ASP A 148 30.18 29.49 5.28
CA ASP A 148 31.28 28.61 4.87
C ASP A 148 30.93 27.81 3.60
N ASP A 149 31.97 27.28 2.96
CA ASP A 149 31.87 26.59 1.67
C ASP A 149 31.67 25.06 1.82
N VAL A 150 31.13 24.61 2.95
CA VAL A 150 30.87 23.19 3.22
C VAL A 150 29.37 22.92 3.08
N PRO A 151 28.95 21.76 2.54
CA PRO A 151 27.53 21.42 2.53
C PRO A 151 26.99 21.31 3.96
N HIS A 152 25.97 22.11 4.25
CA HIS A 152 25.12 21.99 5.43
C HIS A 152 23.71 21.65 4.99
N ALA A 153 23.00 20.89 5.81
CA ALA A 153 21.61 20.61 5.55
C ALA A 153 20.73 20.67 6.80
N LEU A 154 19.48 21.08 6.59
CA LEU A 154 18.37 20.87 7.49
C LEU A 154 17.51 19.76 6.91
N LEU A 155 17.50 18.59 7.54
CA LEU A 155 16.65 17.48 7.13
C LEU A 155 15.39 17.43 8.00
N TRP A 156 14.21 17.34 7.40
CA TRP A 156 12.97 17.19 8.16
C TRP A 156 13.07 15.95 9.07
N HIS A 157 12.59 16.07 10.31
CA HIS A 157 12.80 15.03 11.31
C HIS A 157 12.01 13.74 11.03
N ARG A 158 10.85 13.86 10.36
CA ARG A 158 10.06 12.71 9.89
C ARG A 158 10.37 12.43 8.43
N CYS A 159 10.13 11.20 8.00
CA CYS A 159 10.02 10.92 6.58
C CYS A 159 8.69 11.49 6.05
N VAL A 160 8.68 11.94 4.79
CA VAL A 160 7.50 12.50 4.13
C VAL A 160 6.91 11.44 3.20
N PRO A 161 5.64 11.01 3.38
CA PRO A 161 5.04 9.96 2.57
C PRO A 161 4.78 10.48 1.16
N LEU A 162 5.56 10.00 0.18
CA LEU A 162 5.49 10.45 -1.22
C LEU A 162 4.94 9.38 -2.17
N ALA A 163 4.82 8.12 -1.72
CA ALA A 163 4.42 7.00 -2.58
C ALA A 163 3.02 7.16 -3.20
N LEU A 164 2.16 8.03 -2.63
CA LEU A 164 0.79 8.30 -3.08
C LEU A 164 0.67 9.59 -3.89
N GLY A 165 1.79 10.27 -4.08
CA GLY A 165 1.84 11.58 -4.66
C GLY A 165 1.67 12.67 -3.60
N ALA A 166 2.48 13.71 -3.78
CA ALA A 166 2.51 14.86 -2.92
C ALA A 166 2.92 16.08 -3.74
N GLU A 167 2.61 17.25 -3.23
CA GLU A 167 3.10 18.50 -3.76
C GLU A 167 4.12 19.10 -2.78
N VAL A 168 5.31 19.38 -3.28
CA VAL A 168 6.35 20.14 -2.55
C VAL A 168 6.39 21.54 -3.15
N THR A 169 6.13 22.54 -2.34
CA THR A 169 6.17 23.95 -2.75
C THR A 169 7.21 24.70 -1.96
N PHE A 170 8.01 25.51 -2.65
CA PHE A 170 8.92 26.42 -1.98
C PHE A 170 9.19 27.68 -2.78
N ASP A 171 9.58 28.74 -2.08
CA ASP A 171 10.05 29.95 -2.73
C ASP A 171 11.57 29.88 -2.95
N ALA A 172 12.04 30.34 -4.10
CA ALA A 172 13.44 30.32 -4.52
C ALA A 172 13.89 31.71 -4.96
N ILE A 173 15.07 32.13 -4.52
CA ILE A 173 15.74 33.34 -4.98
C ILE A 173 17.18 32.99 -5.32
N SER A 174 17.58 33.20 -6.57
CA SER A 174 18.99 33.15 -6.95
C SER A 174 19.63 34.51 -6.70
N VAL A 175 20.81 34.52 -6.10
CA VAL A 175 21.49 35.76 -5.72
C VAL A 175 22.38 36.23 -6.88
N LYS A 176 22.31 37.53 -7.18
CA LYS A 176 23.15 38.14 -8.21
C LYS A 176 24.64 38.12 -7.81
N ARG A 177 25.46 37.42 -8.60
CA ARG A 177 26.93 37.40 -8.44
C ARG A 177 27.62 38.60 -9.11
N THR A 178 28.84 38.90 -8.69
CA THR A 178 29.73 39.86 -9.35
C THR A 178 31.12 39.26 -9.47
N ILE A 179 31.99 39.85 -10.28
CA ILE A 179 33.39 39.42 -10.38
C ILE A 179 34.11 39.50 -9.01
N GLU A 180 33.64 40.38 -8.12
CA GLU A 180 34.20 40.59 -6.77
C GLU A 180 33.64 39.59 -5.74
N THR A 181 32.41 39.09 -5.92
CA THR A 181 31.70 38.15 -5.02
C THR A 181 31.76 36.68 -5.49
N GLY A 182 32.76 36.36 -6.32
CA GLY A 182 33.05 34.99 -6.76
C GLY A 182 32.43 34.62 -8.12
N VAL A 183 33.29 34.16 -9.03
CA VAL A 183 32.91 33.52 -10.30
C VAL A 183 32.95 32.02 -10.09
N CYS A 184 31.91 31.28 -10.48
CA CYS A 184 32.00 29.82 -10.61
C CYS A 184 33.17 29.51 -11.56
N ARG A 185 34.30 29.03 -11.03
CA ARG A 185 35.55 28.88 -11.80
C ARG A 185 35.41 27.79 -12.90
N PRO A 186 36.33 27.79 -13.89
CA PRO A 186 35.99 27.97 -15.31
C PRO A 186 35.15 26.85 -15.96
N ARG A 187 34.49 27.19 -17.07
CA ARG A 187 33.68 26.32 -17.98
C ARG A 187 33.90 24.81 -17.79
N GLY A 188 32.90 24.16 -17.19
CA GLY A 188 32.85 22.70 -17.02
C GLY A 188 32.79 22.25 -15.57
N GLU A 189 33.07 23.14 -14.61
CA GLU A 189 32.89 22.87 -13.18
C GLU A 189 31.56 23.49 -12.67
N PRO A 190 30.75 22.75 -11.89
CA PRO A 190 29.51 23.28 -11.32
C PRO A 190 29.78 24.39 -10.29
N CYS A 191 28.84 25.33 -10.16
CA CYS A 191 28.86 26.34 -9.09
C CYS A 191 28.74 25.63 -7.73
N ASN A 192 29.75 25.78 -6.87
CA ASN A 192 29.78 25.09 -5.58
C ASN A 192 28.84 25.72 -4.55
N GLU A 193 28.53 27.02 -4.66
CA GLU A 193 27.58 27.69 -3.78
C GLU A 193 26.17 27.66 -4.37
N TYR A 194 25.22 27.13 -3.59
CA TYR A 194 23.84 26.95 -4.01
C TYR A 194 22.94 26.79 -2.78
N ALA A 195 21.64 26.89 -3.03
CA ALA A 195 20.62 26.38 -2.12
C ALA A 195 19.76 25.34 -2.85
N ALA A 196 19.35 24.28 -2.16
CA ALA A 196 18.65 23.17 -2.76
C ALA A 196 17.55 22.64 -1.84
N VAL A 197 16.43 22.23 -2.45
CA VAL A 197 15.49 21.30 -1.82
C VAL A 197 15.83 19.91 -2.35
N VAL A 198 16.11 18.98 -1.44
CA VAL A 198 16.56 17.62 -1.75
C VAL A 198 15.55 16.63 -1.20
N LEU A 199 15.13 15.69 -2.05
CA LEU A 199 14.42 14.48 -1.66
C LEU A 199 15.48 13.37 -1.49
N SER A 200 15.66 12.91 -0.26
CA SER A 200 16.70 11.94 0.12
C SER A 200 16.08 10.63 0.58
N PRO A 201 16.57 9.46 0.13
CA PRO A 201 16.14 8.16 0.64
C PRO A 201 16.77 7.83 2.01
N VAL A 202 17.73 8.63 2.49
CA VAL A 202 18.43 8.39 3.76
C VAL A 202 18.25 9.54 4.75
N GLY A 203 18.17 9.18 6.03
CA GLY A 203 17.97 10.10 7.14
C GLY A 203 19.24 10.75 7.70
N ASP A 204 20.42 10.35 7.22
CA ASP A 204 21.72 10.89 7.62
C ASP A 204 22.75 10.67 6.48
N THR A 205 23.83 11.44 6.47
CA THR A 205 24.94 11.31 5.53
C THR A 205 26.29 11.33 6.23
N GLU A 206 27.35 10.87 5.54
CA GLU A 206 28.70 10.97 6.07
C GLU A 206 29.09 12.44 6.32
N LEU A 207 29.85 12.68 7.39
CA LEU A 207 30.35 14.01 7.78
C LEU A 207 30.94 14.79 6.60
N GLY A 208 30.36 15.94 6.30
CA GLY A 208 30.82 16.85 5.24
C GLY A 208 30.46 16.42 3.81
N SER A 209 29.59 15.41 3.65
CA SER A 209 29.06 15.00 2.34
C SER A 209 27.69 15.63 2.07
N PRO A 210 27.37 15.97 0.81
CA PRO A 210 26.03 16.39 0.43
C PRO A 210 25.01 15.28 0.70
N LEU A 211 23.74 15.66 0.80
CA LEU A 211 22.61 14.75 0.88
C LEU A 211 22.60 13.80 -0.32
N LEU A 212 22.30 12.53 -0.06
CA LEU A 212 22.03 11.58 -1.12
C LEU A 212 20.70 11.99 -1.78
N GLU A 213 20.72 12.22 -3.08
CA GLU A 213 19.55 12.74 -3.80
C GLU A 213 18.89 11.66 -4.68
N ASP A 214 17.62 11.39 -4.39
CA ASP A 214 16.71 10.78 -5.37
C ASP A 214 16.19 11.86 -6.34
N LEU A 215 16.05 13.10 -5.85
CA LEU A 215 15.85 14.30 -6.66
C LEU A 215 16.35 15.52 -5.87
N ALA A 216 17.09 16.41 -6.51
CA ALA A 216 17.44 17.71 -5.93
C ALA A 216 17.09 18.85 -6.90
N ILE A 217 16.45 19.89 -6.36
CA ILE A 217 16.17 21.13 -7.08
C ILE A 217 17.10 22.20 -6.52
N ARG A 218 18.15 22.49 -7.26
CA ARG A 218 19.21 23.43 -6.89
C ARG A 218 19.00 24.79 -7.53
N VAL A 219 19.18 25.84 -6.76
CA VAL A 219 19.12 27.22 -7.20
C VAL A 219 20.47 27.86 -6.92
N HIS A 220 21.08 28.41 -7.97
CA HIS A 220 22.37 29.08 -7.88
C HIS A 220 22.43 30.28 -8.82
N GLY A 221 23.39 31.17 -8.58
CA GLY A 221 23.75 32.25 -9.49
C GLY A 221 25.06 31.93 -10.22
N ASP A 222 25.03 31.89 -11.55
CA ASP A 222 26.22 31.73 -12.40
C ASP A 222 26.65 33.11 -12.94
N SER A 223 27.96 33.33 -13.16
CA SER A 223 28.48 34.49 -13.89
C SER A 223 29.35 34.04 -15.06
N ARG A 224 28.92 34.33 -16.30
CA ARG A 224 29.63 33.90 -17.52
C ARG A 224 30.36 35.04 -18.21
N VAL A 225 31.50 34.70 -18.83
CA VAL A 225 32.31 35.61 -19.65
C VAL A 225 32.06 35.33 -21.12
N ALA A 226 31.69 36.36 -21.90
CA ALA A 226 31.48 36.23 -23.34
C ALA A 226 32.84 36.15 -24.08
N LEU A 227 33.11 34.99 -24.71
CA LEU A 227 34.38 34.72 -25.39
C LEU A 227 34.67 35.64 -26.60
N THR A 228 33.64 36.26 -27.18
CA THR A 228 33.76 37.05 -28.42
C THR A 228 34.06 38.52 -28.17
N THR A 229 33.70 39.06 -27.01
CA THR A 229 33.88 40.49 -26.68
C THR A 229 34.83 40.73 -25.52
N GLY A 230 35.12 39.70 -24.70
CA GLY A 230 35.87 39.87 -23.45
C GLY A 230 35.11 40.67 -22.38
N GLU A 231 33.87 41.08 -22.68
CA GLU A 231 32.96 41.72 -21.73
C GLU A 231 32.18 40.66 -20.94
N THR A 232 32.08 40.87 -19.63
CA THR A 232 31.27 40.06 -18.72
C THR A 232 29.79 40.40 -18.94
N VAL A 233 29.00 39.45 -19.41
CA VAL A 233 27.58 39.59 -19.76
C VAL A 233 26.94 38.20 -19.60
N PHE A 234 25.94 37.86 -18.78
CA PHE A 234 25.33 38.41 -17.56
C PHE A 234 25.28 37.25 -16.53
N ASN A 235 24.97 37.57 -15.27
CA ASN A 235 24.67 36.56 -14.25
C ASN A 235 23.44 35.74 -14.67
N GLN A 236 23.58 34.45 -14.93
CA GLN A 236 22.44 33.57 -15.17
C GLN A 236 22.09 32.92 -13.83
N ALA A 237 21.02 33.41 -13.21
CA ALA A 237 20.37 32.65 -12.17
C ALA A 237 19.80 31.38 -12.79
N MET A 238 19.95 30.25 -12.12
CA MET A 238 19.54 28.97 -12.68
C MET A 238 18.94 28.08 -11.62
N LEU A 239 17.85 27.43 -11.98
CA LEU A 239 17.31 26.28 -11.28
C LEU A 239 17.75 25.02 -12.05
N ARG A 240 18.43 24.10 -11.37
CA ARG A 240 18.85 22.81 -11.91
C ARG A 240 18.18 21.69 -11.15
N VAL A 241 17.76 20.67 -11.88
CA VAL A 241 17.21 19.45 -11.32
C VAL A 241 18.21 18.34 -11.56
N THR A 242 18.59 17.64 -10.50
CA THR A 242 19.53 16.54 -10.60
C THR A 242 19.03 15.31 -9.83
N GLN A 243 19.59 14.16 -10.19
CA GLN A 243 19.40 12.89 -9.53
C GLN A 243 20.73 12.15 -9.53
N ALA A 244 21.18 11.67 -8.37
CA ALA A 244 22.51 11.08 -8.19
C ALA A 244 23.66 11.92 -8.82
N GLY A 245 23.56 13.24 -8.78
CA GLY A 245 24.52 14.19 -9.36
C GLY A 245 24.41 14.40 -10.87
N GLN A 246 23.54 13.68 -11.56
CA GLN A 246 23.27 13.86 -12.99
C GLN A 246 22.19 14.92 -13.20
N GLU A 247 22.43 15.89 -14.09
CA GLU A 247 21.42 16.88 -14.48
C GLU A 247 20.31 16.24 -15.32
N LEU A 248 19.07 16.40 -14.85
CA LEU A 248 17.84 15.98 -15.53
C LEU A 248 17.22 17.12 -16.33
N GLY A 249 17.43 18.37 -15.89
CA GLY A 249 16.92 19.56 -16.57
C GLY A 249 17.33 20.85 -15.87
N SER A 250 17.17 21.98 -16.56
CA SER A 250 17.52 23.30 -16.03
C SER A 250 16.57 24.38 -16.55
N VAL A 251 16.38 25.43 -15.76
CA VAL A 251 15.61 26.62 -16.09
C VAL A 251 16.46 27.86 -15.81
N ASP A 252 16.53 28.77 -16.78
CA ASP A 252 17.14 30.09 -16.58
C ASP A 252 16.15 30.98 -15.83
N LEU A 253 16.65 31.71 -14.83
CA LEU A 253 15.89 32.63 -14.00
C LEU A 253 16.49 34.03 -14.07
N GLU A 254 15.71 35.03 -13.66
CA GLU A 254 16.23 36.36 -13.34
C GLU A 254 16.82 36.38 -11.92
N PRO A 255 18.02 36.96 -11.71
CA PRO A 255 18.61 37.05 -10.37
C PRO A 255 17.85 38.04 -9.49
N ASP A 256 17.89 37.81 -8.17
CA ASP A 256 17.23 38.59 -7.13
C ASP A 256 15.68 38.68 -7.27
N VAL A 257 15.07 37.81 -8.08
CA VAL A 257 13.63 37.66 -8.22
C VAL A 257 13.16 36.47 -7.38
N ARG A 258 12.02 36.62 -6.69
CA ARG A 258 11.40 35.54 -5.91
C ARG A 258 10.46 34.74 -6.79
N TYR A 259 10.81 33.48 -7.02
CA TYR A 259 9.96 32.52 -7.71
C TYR A 259 9.31 31.57 -6.72
N ARG A 260 8.13 31.08 -7.08
CA ARG A 260 7.51 29.92 -6.44
C ARG A 260 7.77 28.70 -7.31
N VAL A 261 8.30 27.66 -6.70
CA VAL A 261 8.56 26.36 -7.32
C VAL A 261 7.56 25.36 -6.75
N ARG A 262 6.83 24.69 -7.64
CA ARG A 262 5.88 23.63 -7.32
C ARG A 262 6.36 22.33 -7.95
N LEU A 263 6.74 21.36 -7.13
CA LEU A 263 7.04 19.99 -7.54
C LEU A 263 5.81 19.12 -7.24
N SER A 264 5.16 18.63 -8.28
CA SER A 264 4.11 17.63 -8.18
C SER A 264 4.74 16.24 -8.34
N VAL A 265 4.76 15.47 -7.26
CA VAL A 265 5.19 14.07 -7.25
C VAL A 265 3.96 13.20 -7.46
N THR A 266 4.01 12.28 -8.42
CA THR A 266 2.89 11.38 -8.74
C THR A 266 3.40 9.94 -8.86
N PRO A 267 2.61 8.94 -8.43
CA PRO A 267 2.90 7.54 -8.73
C PRO A 267 2.99 7.34 -10.24
N SER A 268 3.99 6.59 -10.70
CA SER A 268 4.20 6.30 -12.12
C SER A 268 4.86 4.94 -12.32
N THR A 269 5.28 4.65 -13.54
CA THR A 269 6.11 3.49 -13.84
C THR A 269 7.37 3.90 -14.59
N TYR A 270 8.47 3.22 -14.29
CA TYR A 270 9.73 3.37 -14.97
C TYR A 270 10.21 1.98 -15.40
N GLN A 271 10.33 1.78 -16.71
CA GLN A 271 10.70 0.47 -17.29
C GLN A 271 9.81 -0.69 -16.81
N GLY A 272 8.52 -0.43 -16.59
CA GLY A 272 7.56 -1.44 -16.14
C GLY A 272 7.60 -1.75 -14.64
N ALA A 273 8.43 -1.06 -13.86
CA ALA A 273 8.44 -1.13 -12.40
C ALA A 273 7.74 0.11 -11.78
N PRO A 274 7.08 -0.03 -10.62
CA PRO A 274 6.50 1.10 -9.89
C PRO A 274 7.57 2.13 -9.50
N SER A 275 7.33 3.40 -9.81
CA SER A 275 8.25 4.51 -9.58
C SER A 275 7.50 5.77 -9.18
N LEU A 276 8.20 6.84 -8.82
CA LEU A 276 7.60 8.17 -8.75
C LEU A 276 8.04 9.02 -9.93
N ARG A 277 7.18 9.95 -10.32
CA ARG A 277 7.42 10.97 -11.36
C ARG A 277 7.23 12.35 -10.75
N GLY A 278 8.13 13.27 -11.07
CA GLY A 278 8.03 14.68 -10.75
C GLY A 278 7.71 15.53 -11.97
N ASP A 279 6.79 16.47 -11.80
CA ASP A 279 6.62 17.62 -12.69
C ASP A 279 6.89 18.90 -11.88
N ILE A 280 7.74 19.79 -12.39
CA ILE A 280 8.10 21.06 -11.76
C ILE A 280 7.49 22.21 -12.56
N GLU A 281 6.81 23.10 -11.86
CA GLU A 281 6.31 24.37 -12.38
C GLU A 281 6.97 25.52 -11.60
N VAL A 282 7.44 26.53 -12.34
CA VAL A 282 8.08 27.72 -11.78
C VAL A 282 7.23 28.93 -12.17
N SER A 283 6.76 29.68 -11.18
CA SER A 283 5.97 30.91 -11.36
C SER A 283 6.59 32.06 -10.54
N LEU A 284 6.14 33.29 -10.78
CA LEU A 284 6.52 34.41 -9.90
C LEU A 284 5.80 34.26 -8.55
N ALA A 285 6.52 34.44 -7.44
CA ALA A 285 5.91 34.37 -6.11
C ALA A 285 4.93 35.54 -5.84
N SER A 286 5.07 36.64 -6.58
CA SER A 286 4.18 37.79 -6.52
C SER A 286 2.90 37.65 -7.35
N ASP A 287 2.82 36.63 -8.22
CA ASP A 287 1.65 36.39 -9.06
C ASP A 287 0.60 35.58 -8.28
N PRO A 288 -0.58 36.16 -7.98
CA PRO A 288 -1.62 35.45 -7.24
C PRO A 288 -2.22 34.27 -8.00
N GLU A 289 -2.20 34.30 -9.35
CA GLU A 289 -2.69 33.21 -10.19
C GLU A 289 -1.64 32.10 -10.38
N HIS A 290 -0.39 32.35 -10.00
CA HIS A 290 0.74 31.43 -10.10
C HIS A 290 0.89 30.83 -11.50
N VAL A 291 0.77 31.65 -12.54
CA VAL A 291 0.87 31.17 -13.92
C VAL A 291 2.28 30.63 -14.18
N PRO A 292 2.44 29.36 -14.62
CA PRO A 292 3.76 28.78 -14.83
C PRO A 292 4.52 29.52 -15.95
N LEU A 293 5.70 30.05 -15.63
CA LEU A 293 6.65 30.64 -16.58
C LEU A 293 7.50 29.55 -17.23
N HIS A 294 7.88 28.54 -16.44
CA HIS A 294 8.69 27.42 -16.88
C HIS A 294 8.13 26.12 -16.32
N THR A 295 8.29 25.04 -17.09
CA THR A 295 7.88 23.70 -16.66
C THR A 295 8.93 22.67 -17.05
N LEU A 296 9.20 21.72 -16.14
CA LEU A 296 9.95 20.50 -16.41
C LEU A 296 9.01 19.32 -16.09
N ARG A 297 8.90 18.36 -16.99
CA ARG A 297 7.95 17.25 -16.84
C ARG A 297 8.65 15.91 -16.97
N GLU A 298 8.01 14.87 -16.46
CA GLU A 298 8.46 13.49 -16.60
C GLU A 298 9.82 13.21 -15.95
N LEU A 299 10.12 13.90 -14.85
CA LEU A 299 11.33 13.68 -14.06
C LEU A 299 11.17 12.38 -13.29
N HIS A 300 12.08 11.42 -13.45
CA HIS A 300 12.03 10.19 -12.68
C HIS A 300 12.48 10.44 -11.23
N ILE A 301 11.69 9.98 -10.25
CA ILE A 301 11.98 10.07 -8.82
C ILE A 301 11.98 8.65 -8.25
N GLY A 302 13.11 7.95 -8.35
CA GLY A 302 13.32 6.65 -7.72
C GLY A 302 12.32 5.54 -8.08
N LEU A 303 12.59 4.34 -7.57
CA LEU A 303 11.63 3.23 -7.58
C LEU A 303 10.85 3.24 -6.27
N GLN A 304 9.57 2.85 -6.29
CA GLN A 304 8.81 2.78 -5.04
C GLN A 304 9.40 1.78 -4.03
N SER A 305 10.09 0.75 -4.53
CA SER A 305 10.80 -0.23 -3.70
C SER A 305 12.03 0.32 -2.97
N ALA A 306 12.51 1.50 -3.37
CA ALA A 306 13.67 2.17 -2.77
C ALA A 306 13.27 3.26 -1.76
N LEU A 307 11.98 3.54 -1.61
CA LEU A 307 11.48 4.53 -0.67
C LEU A 307 11.72 4.08 0.78
N GLU A 308 11.97 5.04 1.67
CA GLU A 308 12.12 4.81 3.10
C GLU A 308 10.77 4.34 3.69
N ARG A 309 10.82 3.24 4.46
CA ARG A 309 9.63 2.59 5.05
C ARG A 309 9.78 2.25 6.53
N GLN A 310 10.94 2.47 7.13
CA GLN A 310 11.22 2.16 8.53
C GLN A 310 11.21 3.42 9.41
N ALA A 311 11.38 4.60 8.80
CA ALA A 311 11.35 5.87 9.51
C ALA A 311 9.93 6.32 9.88
N THR A 312 9.81 6.98 11.03
CA THR A 312 8.57 7.62 11.47
C THR A 312 8.03 8.58 10.40
N GLY A 313 6.74 8.46 10.07
CA GLY A 313 6.08 9.20 8.99
C GLY A 313 5.98 8.48 7.65
N CYS A 314 6.73 7.39 7.45
CA CYS A 314 6.66 6.59 6.21
C CYS A 314 6.50 5.08 6.44
N GLN A 315 6.08 4.68 7.65
CA GLN A 315 5.95 3.26 7.99
C GLN A 315 4.87 2.56 7.15
N GLU A 316 3.74 3.23 6.98
CA GLU A 316 2.61 2.75 6.18
C GLU A 316 2.79 3.11 4.69
N VAL A 317 3.26 4.33 4.43
CA VAL A 317 3.41 4.87 3.09
C VAL A 317 4.87 5.23 2.86
N GLY A 318 5.53 4.49 1.96
CA GLY A 318 6.91 4.75 1.60
C GLY A 318 7.12 6.20 1.17
N GLY A 319 8.25 6.78 1.54
CA GLY A 319 8.54 8.17 1.23
C GLY A 319 10.01 8.51 1.16
N LEU A 320 10.28 9.81 1.18
CA LEU A 320 11.63 10.36 1.18
C LEU A 320 11.73 11.43 2.27
N PHE A 321 12.94 11.64 2.78
CA PHE A 321 13.22 12.78 3.63
C PHE A 321 13.30 14.04 2.76
N VAL A 322 12.65 15.11 3.20
CA VAL A 322 12.78 16.43 2.57
C VAL A 322 13.84 17.22 3.34
N GLY A 323 14.88 17.62 2.62
CA GLY A 323 15.99 18.39 3.16
C GLY A 323 16.16 19.72 2.43
N VAL A 324 16.63 20.70 3.17
CA VAL A 324 17.22 21.91 2.61
C VAL A 324 18.73 21.78 2.72
N GLU A 325 19.42 21.78 1.60
CA GLU A 325 20.88 21.76 1.53
C GLU A 325 21.39 23.11 1.01
N MET A 326 22.42 23.66 1.65
CA MET A 326 23.07 24.89 1.19
C MET A 326 24.58 24.79 1.30
N VAL A 327 25.27 25.45 0.38
CA VAL A 327 26.71 25.69 0.41
C VAL A 327 26.91 27.18 0.21
N GLY A 328 27.57 27.84 1.16
CA GLY A 328 27.68 29.30 1.19
C GLY A 328 26.37 30.03 1.49
N ASP A 329 26.43 31.36 1.46
CA ASP A 329 25.31 32.28 1.69
C ASP A 329 25.09 33.29 0.54
N GLU A 330 25.87 33.18 -0.55
CA GLU A 330 25.81 34.08 -1.70
C GLU A 330 25.32 33.40 -2.99
N GLY A 331 24.99 32.10 -2.98
CA GLY A 331 24.59 31.34 -4.18
C GLY A 331 23.09 31.33 -4.47
N GLY A 332 22.29 31.00 -3.46
CA GLY A 332 20.84 30.89 -3.57
C GLY A 332 20.20 30.98 -2.20
N ARG A 333 18.92 31.30 -2.17
CA ARG A 333 18.12 31.42 -0.94
C ARG A 333 16.81 30.69 -1.12
N LEU A 334 16.29 30.15 -0.03
CA LEU A 334 15.00 29.47 -0.01
C LEU A 334 14.05 30.20 0.94
N GLY A 335 12.83 30.41 0.49
CA GLY A 335 11.74 30.92 1.31
C GLY A 335 10.85 29.80 1.85
N PRO A 336 9.61 30.09 2.23
CA PRO A 336 8.70 29.12 2.83
C PRO A 336 8.65 27.81 2.05
N LEU A 337 8.70 26.69 2.76
CA LEU A 337 8.68 25.33 2.21
C LEU A 337 7.47 24.60 2.81
N ALA A 338 6.61 24.06 1.97
CA ALA A 338 5.46 23.30 2.41
C ALA A 338 5.28 22.04 1.56
N THR A 339 4.76 21.01 2.20
CA THR A 339 4.38 19.77 1.54
C THR A 339 2.94 19.44 1.87
N ARG A 340 2.21 18.94 0.87
CA ARG A 340 0.84 18.48 1.03
C ARG A 340 0.61 17.21 0.22
N MET A 341 -0.26 16.35 0.72
CA MET A 341 -0.64 15.12 0.05
C MET A 341 -1.54 15.43 -1.16
N LEU A 342 -1.35 14.74 -2.29
CA LEU A 342 -2.17 14.98 -3.49
C LEU A 342 -3.44 14.14 -3.53
N SER A 343 -3.40 12.91 -2.99
CA SER A 343 -4.56 12.02 -2.98
C SER A 343 -4.53 11.13 -1.75
N CYS A 344 -5.69 10.99 -1.12
CA CYS A 344 -5.97 10.11 0.02
C CYS A 344 -6.60 8.78 -0.37
N ALA A 345 -7.08 8.64 -1.60
CA ALA A 345 -7.57 7.37 -2.10
C ALA A 345 -6.35 6.47 -2.40
N ASN A 346 -5.92 5.72 -1.40
CA ASN A 346 -4.80 4.81 -1.55
C ASN A 346 -5.23 3.34 -1.48
N PRO A 347 -5.14 2.62 -2.60
CA PRO A 347 -5.39 1.18 -2.62
C PRO A 347 -4.45 0.37 -1.73
N SER A 348 -3.27 0.87 -1.38
CA SER A 348 -2.28 0.17 -0.56
C SER A 348 -2.30 0.55 0.92
N GLN A 349 -3.20 1.43 1.36
CA GLN A 349 -3.38 1.78 2.76
C GLN A 349 -4.48 0.91 3.35
N PHE A 350 -4.13 0.22 4.41
CA PHE A 350 -5.05 -0.55 5.21
C PHE A 350 -4.99 0.01 6.62
N ASP A 351 -6.12 0.08 7.30
CA ASP A 351 -6.14 0.56 8.67
C ASP A 351 -5.45 -0.47 9.56
N ASP A 352 -4.55 0.03 10.40
CA ASP A 352 -4.11 -0.66 11.61
C ASP A 352 -5.29 -0.65 12.60
N GLU A 353 -6.37 -1.37 12.29
CA GLU A 353 -7.53 -1.40 13.20
C GLU A 353 -7.10 -1.95 14.58
N PRO A 354 -7.61 -1.37 15.66
CA PRO A 354 -6.93 -1.38 16.95
C PRO A 354 -7.36 -2.52 17.87
N ASP A 355 -7.78 -3.68 17.38
CA ASP A 355 -8.07 -4.83 18.25
C ASP A 355 -8.04 -6.15 17.45
N GLY A 356 -6.85 -6.75 17.34
CA GLY A 356 -6.76 -8.21 17.35
C GLY A 356 -7.43 -8.99 16.21
N THR A 357 -7.44 -8.48 14.97
CA THR A 357 -7.80 -9.28 13.80
C THR A 357 -6.80 -10.41 13.62
N ALA A 358 -7.16 -11.51 14.24
CA ALA A 358 -6.28 -12.64 14.31
C ALA A 358 -6.27 -13.35 12.97
N THR A 359 -5.07 -13.63 12.49
CA THR A 359 -4.82 -14.47 11.35
C THR A 359 -5.66 -15.75 11.44
N LEU A 360 -6.46 -16.00 10.41
CA LEU A 360 -7.37 -17.14 10.38
C LEU A 360 -6.62 -18.38 9.89
N THR A 361 -6.75 -19.47 10.65
CA THR A 361 -6.20 -20.78 10.35
C THR A 361 -7.33 -21.80 10.21
N PRO A 362 -7.06 -23.01 9.70
CA PRO A 362 -8.04 -24.09 9.73
C PRO A 362 -8.65 -24.30 11.13
N GLU A 363 -7.85 -24.21 12.20
CA GLU A 363 -8.33 -24.39 13.56
C GLU A 363 -9.24 -23.25 14.05
N SER A 364 -8.90 -21.99 13.76
CA SER A 364 -9.73 -20.84 14.16
C SER A 364 -11.05 -20.84 13.41
N LEU A 365 -11.02 -21.26 12.15
CA LEU A 365 -12.19 -21.53 11.33
C LEU A 365 -12.73 -22.93 11.57
N GLY A 366 -12.56 -23.58 12.73
CA GLY A 366 -13.23 -24.84 13.09
C GLY A 366 -13.18 -26.00 12.07
N VAL A 367 -12.22 -25.98 11.15
CA VAL A 367 -12.11 -26.91 10.02
C VAL A 367 -11.55 -28.24 10.52
N PRO A 368 -12.25 -29.38 10.34
CA PRO A 368 -11.71 -30.67 10.73
C PRO A 368 -10.43 -31.00 9.95
N ALA A 369 -9.45 -31.64 10.60
CA ALA A 369 -8.19 -32.04 9.96
C ALA A 369 -8.38 -32.96 8.74
N SER A 370 -9.46 -33.76 8.70
CA SER A 370 -9.81 -34.57 7.53
C SER A 370 -10.19 -33.75 6.31
N TYR A 371 -10.59 -32.49 6.51
CA TYR A 371 -11.07 -31.61 5.46
C TYR A 371 -10.03 -30.55 5.05
N GLY A 372 -9.45 -29.83 6.02
CA GLY A 372 -8.52 -28.72 5.74
C GLY A 372 -7.26 -28.73 6.59
N GLY A 373 -6.83 -29.89 7.07
CA GLY A 373 -5.65 -30.00 7.94
C GLY A 373 -4.30 -29.71 7.25
N ALA A 374 -4.29 -29.45 5.94
CA ALA A 374 -3.05 -29.19 5.19
C ALA A 374 -3.03 -27.85 4.44
N TYR A 375 -4.19 -27.33 4.04
CA TYR A 375 -4.28 -26.10 3.26
C TYR A 375 -5.66 -25.45 3.37
N LEU A 376 -5.63 -24.12 3.37
CA LEU A 376 -6.76 -23.20 3.32
C LEU A 376 -6.41 -22.09 2.32
N GLY A 377 -7.32 -21.74 1.42
CA GLY A 377 -7.06 -20.70 0.42
C GLY A 377 -8.30 -20.26 -0.36
N ALA A 378 -8.06 -19.46 -1.41
CA ALA A 378 -9.08 -18.87 -2.28
C ALA A 378 -10.36 -18.44 -1.53
N PRO A 379 -10.24 -17.51 -0.56
CA PRO A 379 -11.39 -17.04 0.20
C PRO A 379 -12.32 -16.24 -0.70
N THR A 380 -13.60 -16.20 -0.35
CA THR A 380 -14.57 -15.23 -0.87
C THR A 380 -15.48 -14.80 0.27
N LEU A 381 -15.80 -13.52 0.32
CA LEU A 381 -16.41 -12.87 1.46
C LEU A 381 -17.65 -12.10 1.00
N GLY A 382 -18.69 -12.11 1.83
CA GLY A 382 -19.86 -11.29 1.61
C GLY A 382 -20.43 -10.75 2.92
N SER A 383 -20.79 -9.47 2.92
CA SER A 383 -21.48 -8.81 4.02
C SER A 383 -22.98 -8.70 3.75
N SER A 384 -23.80 -8.87 4.79
CA SER A 384 -25.25 -8.61 4.72
C SER A 384 -25.85 -8.41 6.11
N PHE A 385 -27.04 -7.80 6.19
CA PHE A 385 -27.86 -7.86 7.39
C PHE A 385 -28.77 -9.10 7.37
N ASN A 386 -29.02 -9.72 8.54
CA ASN A 386 -30.01 -10.81 8.60
C ASN A 386 -31.44 -10.26 8.50
N SER A 387 -31.65 -9.04 8.98
CA SER A 387 -32.90 -8.29 8.85
C SER A 387 -32.63 -6.80 8.66
N ALA A 388 -33.57 -6.08 8.04
CA ALA A 388 -33.49 -4.63 7.87
C ALA A 388 -33.47 -3.82 9.19
N GLN A 389 -33.61 -4.46 10.35
CA GLN A 389 -33.53 -3.83 11.67
C GLN A 389 -32.17 -4.04 12.36
N ASP A 390 -31.30 -4.84 11.77
CA ASP A 390 -29.99 -5.14 12.35
C ASP A 390 -29.09 -3.90 12.24
N THR A 391 -28.32 -3.63 13.29
CA THR A 391 -27.36 -2.51 13.34
C THR A 391 -25.93 -2.94 13.11
N SER A 392 -25.69 -4.23 12.91
CA SER A 392 -24.35 -4.79 12.71
C SER A 392 -24.42 -5.88 11.63
N PRO A 393 -23.50 -5.85 10.65
CA PRO A 393 -23.53 -6.79 9.55
C PRO A 393 -23.06 -8.18 9.98
N ARG A 394 -23.56 -9.19 9.27
CA ARG A 394 -23.03 -10.55 9.26
C ARG A 394 -22.10 -10.71 8.07
N TRP A 395 -21.03 -11.47 8.28
CA TRP A 395 -20.07 -11.87 7.28
C TRP A 395 -20.19 -13.36 7.00
N ASP A 396 -20.32 -13.73 5.73
CA ASP A 396 -20.28 -15.11 5.24
C ASP A 396 -19.01 -15.32 4.41
N LEU A 397 -18.21 -16.31 4.82
CA LEU A 397 -16.94 -16.66 4.23
C LEU A 397 -17.02 -18.06 3.64
N PHE A 398 -16.75 -18.17 2.34
CA PHE A 398 -16.45 -19.45 1.70
C PHE A 398 -14.96 -19.53 1.40
N PHE A 399 -14.42 -20.73 1.49
CA PHE A 399 -12.99 -20.95 1.28
C PHE A 399 -12.75 -22.34 0.71
N GLU A 400 -11.67 -22.49 -0.03
CA GLU A 400 -11.20 -23.80 -0.45
C GLU A 400 -10.33 -24.41 0.66
N ALA A 401 -10.41 -25.73 0.83
CA ALA A 401 -9.55 -26.45 1.74
C ALA A 401 -9.21 -27.84 1.21
N THR A 402 -8.07 -28.35 1.66
CA THR A 402 -7.66 -29.74 1.44
C THR A 402 -6.89 -30.31 2.61
N ASN A 403 -6.93 -31.64 2.73
CA ASN A 403 -6.21 -32.43 3.71
C ASN A 403 -4.84 -32.90 3.22
N GLU A 404 -4.41 -32.47 2.03
CA GLU A 404 -3.09 -32.78 1.46
C GLU A 404 -2.35 -31.51 1.01
N PRO A 405 -1.01 -31.46 1.09
CA PRO A 405 -0.25 -30.30 0.63
C PRO A 405 -0.42 -30.03 -0.88
N PRO A 406 -0.71 -28.79 -1.30
CA PRO A 406 -0.86 -28.42 -2.72
C PRO A 406 0.35 -28.74 -3.59
N GLU A 407 1.57 -28.80 -3.03
CA GLU A 407 2.79 -29.13 -3.78
C GLU A 407 2.73 -30.52 -4.44
N LEU A 408 1.91 -31.42 -3.89
CA LEU A 408 1.71 -32.75 -4.43
C LEU A 408 1.01 -32.74 -5.79
N GLU A 409 0.35 -31.64 -6.19
CA GLU A 409 -0.32 -31.53 -7.51
C GLU A 409 0.63 -31.74 -8.69
N THR A 410 1.92 -31.52 -8.49
CA THR A 410 2.94 -31.77 -9.51
C THR A 410 3.22 -33.26 -9.76
N ALA A 411 2.86 -34.12 -8.81
CA ALA A 411 3.21 -35.54 -8.79
C ALA A 411 2.01 -36.49 -8.57
N ALA A 412 0.87 -35.97 -8.10
CA ALA A 412 -0.31 -36.74 -7.73
C ALA A 412 -1.59 -35.90 -7.83
N ASP A 413 -2.75 -36.57 -7.84
CA ASP A 413 -4.05 -35.92 -7.81
C ASP A 413 -4.41 -35.48 -6.40
N VAL A 414 -4.35 -34.17 -6.13
CA VAL A 414 -4.86 -33.57 -4.89
C VAL A 414 -6.34 -33.24 -5.08
N GLY A 415 -7.18 -33.62 -4.12
CA GLY A 415 -8.59 -33.27 -4.09
C GLY A 415 -8.84 -32.06 -3.18
N TYR A 416 -9.78 -31.20 -3.57
CA TYR A 416 -10.18 -30.00 -2.82
C TYR A 416 -11.70 -29.98 -2.62
N ALA A 417 -12.12 -29.31 -1.56
CA ALA A 417 -13.52 -29.03 -1.28
C ALA A 417 -13.70 -27.61 -0.73
N VAL A 418 -14.90 -27.06 -0.90
CA VAL A 418 -15.27 -25.71 -0.44
C VAL A 418 -16.09 -25.80 0.85
N GLY A 419 -15.70 -24.97 1.82
CA GLY A 419 -16.27 -24.89 3.16
C GLY A 419 -16.90 -23.52 3.38
N HIS A 420 -17.53 -23.37 4.55
CA HIS A 420 -18.23 -22.15 4.92
C HIS A 420 -18.07 -21.85 6.42
N ALA A 421 -17.84 -20.59 6.73
CA ALA A 421 -17.86 -20.04 8.09
C ALA A 421 -18.56 -18.67 8.07
N ASN A 422 -19.09 -18.24 9.21
CA ASN A 422 -19.68 -16.92 9.33
C ASN A 422 -19.33 -16.26 10.66
N THR A 423 -19.48 -14.93 10.72
CA THR A 423 -19.29 -14.15 11.94
C THR A 423 -20.15 -12.89 11.94
N ALA A 424 -20.35 -12.28 13.11
CA ALA A 424 -21.00 -10.98 13.29
C ALA A 424 -20.04 -9.90 13.80
N SER A 425 -18.78 -10.26 14.09
CA SER A 425 -17.72 -9.36 14.54
C SER A 425 -16.49 -9.68 13.69
N PHE A 426 -16.32 -8.94 12.60
CA PHE A 426 -15.23 -9.18 11.65
C PHE A 426 -13.88 -9.03 12.36
N GLY A 427 -13.31 -10.17 12.77
CA GLY A 427 -11.96 -10.24 13.32
C GLY A 427 -11.75 -9.64 14.73
N SER A 428 -12.75 -9.53 15.61
CA SER A 428 -12.44 -9.03 16.97
C SER A 428 -11.66 -10.05 17.82
N MET A 429 -11.87 -11.36 17.59
CA MET A 429 -11.15 -12.45 18.26
C MET A 429 -11.04 -13.74 17.40
N LEU A 430 -10.03 -14.58 17.68
CA LEU A 430 -9.80 -15.91 17.04
C LEU A 430 -11.01 -16.87 17.10
N GLY A 431 -11.97 -16.65 18.00
CA GLY A 431 -13.15 -17.50 18.21
C GLY A 431 -14.45 -16.96 17.63
N ASP A 432 -14.41 -15.85 16.90
CA ASP A 432 -15.63 -15.17 16.40
C ASP A 432 -16.25 -15.87 15.19
N TRP A 433 -15.47 -16.70 14.49
CA TRP A 433 -15.93 -17.44 13.33
C TRP A 433 -16.61 -18.73 13.75
N THR A 434 -17.87 -18.89 13.35
CA THR A 434 -18.57 -20.16 13.51
C THR A 434 -18.55 -20.91 12.20
N THR A 435 -17.91 -22.07 12.18
CA THR A 435 -18.07 -23.00 11.05
C THR A 435 -19.46 -23.55 11.04
N SER A 436 -20.11 -23.47 9.90
CA SER A 436 -21.21 -24.37 9.66
C SER A 436 -20.65 -25.63 9.00
N SER A 437 -21.07 -26.81 9.47
CA SER A 437 -20.78 -28.06 8.76
C SER A 437 -21.40 -28.09 7.35
N ALA A 438 -22.20 -27.08 7.00
CA ALA A 438 -22.84 -26.88 5.71
C ALA A 438 -23.26 -25.42 5.49
N PRO A 439 -23.21 -24.90 4.26
CA PRO A 439 -23.01 -25.62 3.00
C PRO A 439 -21.57 -26.10 2.85
N ARG A 440 -21.41 -27.31 2.30
CA ARG A 440 -20.11 -27.88 1.94
C ARG A 440 -20.22 -28.46 0.54
N LEU A 441 -19.26 -28.12 -0.31
CA LEU A 441 -19.18 -28.63 -1.67
C LEU A 441 -17.92 -29.49 -1.81
N GLY A 442 -18.08 -30.72 -2.30
CA GLY A 442 -16.97 -31.68 -2.45
C GLY A 442 -16.98 -32.76 -1.37
N SER A 443 -15.92 -33.58 -1.35
CA SER A 443 -15.81 -34.75 -0.46
C SER A 443 -15.16 -34.40 0.88
N ASP A 444 -15.38 -35.24 1.91
CA ASP A 444 -14.64 -35.24 3.19
C ASP A 444 -14.18 -36.68 3.50
N PRO A 445 -12.87 -36.96 3.48
CA PRO A 445 -11.80 -36.06 3.10
C PRO A 445 -11.86 -35.68 1.61
N PRO A 446 -11.39 -34.47 1.22
CA PRO A 446 -11.41 -34.04 -0.17
C PRO A 446 -10.40 -34.82 -1.03
N SER A 447 -9.22 -35.12 -0.49
CA SER A 447 -8.23 -35.95 -1.16
C SER A 447 -8.33 -37.41 -0.73
N CYS A 448 -8.07 -38.33 -1.66
CA CYS A 448 -8.04 -39.78 -1.42
C CYS A 448 -6.62 -40.38 -1.47
N LEU A 449 -5.56 -39.56 -1.51
CA LEU A 449 -4.18 -40.05 -1.67
C LEU A 449 -3.76 -41.07 -0.60
N LEU A 450 -4.22 -40.91 0.64
CA LEU A 450 -3.88 -41.79 1.76
C LEU A 450 -4.92 -42.89 2.04
N THR A 451 -6.01 -42.95 1.27
CA THR A 451 -7.12 -43.87 1.51
C THR A 451 -7.21 -44.91 0.38
N PRO A 452 -7.20 -46.23 0.66
CA PRO A 452 -7.37 -47.23 -0.39
C PRO A 452 -8.77 -47.17 -1.01
N GLY A 453 -8.90 -46.60 -2.21
CA GLY A 453 -10.16 -46.54 -2.97
C GLY A 453 -10.17 -45.42 -4.02
N PRO A 454 -11.10 -45.45 -4.99
CA PRO A 454 -11.30 -44.32 -5.89
C PRO A 454 -11.83 -43.10 -5.12
N CYS A 455 -11.34 -41.90 -5.45
CA CYS A 455 -11.87 -40.65 -4.91
C CYS A 455 -13.40 -40.58 -5.11
N ALA A 456 -14.13 -40.23 -4.05
CA ALA A 456 -15.59 -40.31 -4.03
C ALA A 456 -16.29 -39.22 -4.86
N GLY A 457 -15.57 -38.15 -5.26
CA GLY A 457 -16.15 -37.04 -6.01
C GLY A 457 -15.11 -36.19 -6.75
N PRO A 458 -15.59 -35.27 -7.62
CA PRO A 458 -14.74 -34.33 -8.35
C PRO A 458 -14.18 -33.25 -7.40
N SER A 459 -12.93 -32.84 -7.63
CA SER A 459 -12.31 -31.72 -6.92
C SER A 459 -12.99 -30.40 -7.29
N VAL A 460 -13.25 -29.55 -6.31
CA VAL A 460 -13.88 -28.23 -6.45
C VAL A 460 -13.05 -27.18 -5.73
N ARG A 461 -12.91 -25.99 -6.32
CA ARG A 461 -11.97 -24.95 -5.90
C ARG A 461 -12.46 -23.55 -6.24
N GLU A 462 -11.76 -22.57 -5.69
CA GLU A 462 -11.88 -21.15 -6.06
C GLU A 462 -13.34 -20.67 -6.01
N PRO A 463 -13.97 -20.73 -4.84
CA PRO A 463 -15.33 -20.24 -4.67
C PRO A 463 -15.38 -18.72 -4.84
N PHE A 464 -16.46 -18.22 -5.43
CA PHE A 464 -16.83 -16.81 -5.39
C PHE A 464 -18.29 -16.67 -4.98
N LEU A 465 -18.51 -15.88 -3.94
CA LEU A 465 -19.80 -15.62 -3.35
C LEU A 465 -20.36 -14.31 -3.90
N LEU A 466 -21.47 -14.40 -4.62
CA LEU A 466 -22.32 -13.26 -4.90
C LEU A 466 -23.46 -13.22 -3.88
N VAL A 467 -23.41 -12.23 -2.98
CA VAL A 467 -24.50 -11.94 -2.05
C VAL A 467 -25.57 -11.13 -2.78
N LYS A 468 -26.82 -11.61 -2.78
CA LYS A 468 -27.97 -10.87 -3.30
C LYS A 468 -28.61 -10.11 -2.16
N LEU A 469 -28.56 -8.79 -2.20
CA LEU A 469 -29.17 -7.93 -1.20
C LEU A 469 -30.58 -7.48 -1.62
N GLY A 470 -31.50 -7.44 -0.66
CA GLY A 470 -32.83 -6.87 -0.79
C GLY A 470 -32.83 -5.36 -0.50
N THR A 471 -33.96 -4.83 -0.02
CA THR A 471 -34.00 -3.47 0.53
C THR A 471 -33.21 -3.41 1.84
N ASP A 472 -32.52 -2.29 2.11
CA ASP A 472 -31.75 -2.05 3.33
C ASP A 472 -30.61 -3.06 3.59
N ASP A 473 -29.92 -3.52 2.54
CA ASP A 473 -28.82 -4.50 2.61
C ASP A 473 -29.14 -5.83 3.34
N ALA A 474 -30.42 -6.17 3.43
CA ALA A 474 -30.86 -7.45 4.00
C ALA A 474 -30.59 -8.61 3.02
N LEU A 475 -30.08 -9.74 3.53
CA LEU A 475 -29.80 -10.92 2.72
C LEU A 475 -31.08 -11.47 2.05
N SER A 476 -31.09 -11.51 0.72
CA SER A 476 -32.19 -12.09 -0.06
C SER A 476 -31.85 -13.46 -0.66
N GLY A 477 -30.55 -13.72 -0.89
CA GLY A 477 -30.06 -14.98 -1.42
C GLY A 477 -28.55 -14.96 -1.62
N MET A 478 -27.98 -16.13 -1.92
CA MET A 478 -26.55 -16.28 -2.23
C MET A 478 -26.41 -17.09 -3.50
N THR A 479 -25.46 -16.70 -4.34
CA THR A 479 -25.06 -17.45 -5.54
C THR A 479 -23.58 -17.77 -5.41
N LEU A 480 -23.21 -19.03 -5.65
CA LEU A 480 -21.83 -19.48 -5.58
C LEU A 480 -21.34 -19.87 -6.97
N ALA A 481 -20.30 -19.20 -7.46
CA ALA A 481 -19.52 -19.65 -8.60
C ALA A 481 -18.28 -20.41 -8.10
N PHE A 482 -17.85 -21.44 -8.83
CA PHE A 482 -16.65 -22.21 -8.45
C PHE A 482 -16.07 -22.97 -9.65
N ALA A 483 -14.80 -23.33 -9.55
CA ALA A 483 -14.13 -24.21 -10.50
C ALA A 483 -14.30 -25.68 -10.10
N ARG A 484 -14.60 -26.55 -11.06
CA ARG A 484 -14.69 -28.00 -10.86
C ARG A 484 -13.76 -28.73 -11.80
N ARG A 485 -12.97 -29.66 -11.28
CA ARG A 485 -12.07 -30.48 -12.11
C ARG A 485 -12.86 -31.35 -13.09
N SER A 486 -12.53 -31.25 -14.37
CA SER A 486 -13.12 -32.04 -15.46
C SER A 486 -12.52 -33.45 -15.53
N ALA A 487 -13.29 -34.40 -16.08
CA ALA A 487 -12.84 -35.77 -16.32
C ALA A 487 -11.68 -35.86 -17.34
N THR A 488 -11.54 -34.86 -18.22
CA THR A 488 -10.49 -34.82 -19.24
C THR A 488 -9.24 -34.05 -18.80
N GLY A 489 -9.18 -33.59 -17.55
CA GLY A 489 -8.18 -32.64 -17.05
C GLY A 489 -8.63 -31.18 -17.23
N GLY A 490 -7.99 -30.27 -16.49
CA GLY A 490 -8.43 -28.88 -16.33
C GLY A 490 -9.72 -28.76 -15.51
N HIS A 491 -10.29 -27.56 -15.52
CA HIS A 491 -11.44 -27.15 -14.74
C HIS A 491 -12.51 -26.50 -15.63
N GLU A 492 -13.76 -26.77 -15.27
CA GLU A 492 -14.95 -26.12 -15.80
C GLU A 492 -15.53 -25.18 -14.74
N LEU A 493 -16.16 -24.10 -15.17
CA LEU A 493 -16.82 -23.15 -14.26
C LEU A 493 -18.25 -23.61 -14.01
N ARG A 494 -18.70 -23.51 -12.76
CA ARG A 494 -20.07 -23.82 -12.37
C ARG A 494 -20.67 -22.72 -11.53
N ILE A 495 -21.99 -22.55 -11.64
CA ILE A 495 -22.75 -21.59 -10.84
C ILE A 495 -23.90 -22.33 -10.15
N GLN A 496 -24.00 -22.15 -8.84
CA GLN A 496 -25.12 -22.59 -8.03
C GLN A 496 -25.89 -21.36 -7.57
N ASP A 497 -27.10 -21.21 -8.10
CA ASP A 497 -28.02 -20.19 -7.62
C ASP A 497 -28.73 -20.62 -6.32
N ASP A 498 -29.13 -19.64 -5.52
CA ASP A 498 -29.87 -19.79 -4.27
C ASP A 498 -29.29 -20.88 -3.35
N VAL A 499 -28.04 -20.67 -2.95
CA VAL A 499 -27.29 -21.54 -2.04
C VAL A 499 -28.04 -21.66 -0.71
N ALA A 500 -28.58 -22.85 -0.45
CA ALA A 500 -29.19 -23.16 0.82
C ALA A 500 -28.11 -23.53 1.85
N LEU A 501 -28.04 -22.76 2.95
CA LEU A 501 -27.18 -23.08 4.09
C LEU A 501 -27.77 -24.26 4.90
N SER A 502 -27.77 -25.46 4.32
CA SER A 502 -28.36 -26.67 4.91
C SER A 502 -27.47 -27.89 4.72
N PRO A 503 -27.29 -28.76 5.74
CA PRO A 503 -26.52 -30.00 5.65
C PRO A 503 -27.01 -30.99 4.59
N ASN A 504 -28.27 -30.86 4.17
CA ASN A 504 -28.91 -31.80 3.25
C ASN A 504 -29.11 -31.22 1.85
N ALA A 505 -28.67 -29.99 1.58
CA ALA A 505 -28.77 -29.38 0.26
C ALA A 505 -27.62 -29.86 -0.62
N PRO A 506 -27.88 -30.62 -1.71
CA PRO A 506 -26.83 -31.03 -2.62
C PRO A 506 -26.32 -29.81 -3.39
N LEU A 507 -25.04 -29.48 -3.20
CA LEU A 507 -24.36 -28.47 -3.99
C LEU A 507 -23.72 -29.15 -5.20
N GLY A 508 -24.00 -28.64 -6.40
CA GLY A 508 -23.49 -29.21 -7.64
C GLY A 508 -23.25 -28.17 -8.73
N GLY A 509 -24.06 -27.11 -8.76
CA GLY A 509 -23.99 -26.05 -9.75
C GLY A 509 -24.33 -26.52 -11.17
N THR A 510 -24.77 -25.58 -12.00
CA THR A 510 -24.89 -25.76 -13.45
C THR A 510 -23.57 -25.40 -14.10
N GLU A 511 -23.12 -26.19 -15.08
CA GLU A 511 -21.91 -25.87 -15.84
C GLU A 511 -22.15 -24.64 -16.72
N VAL A 512 -21.18 -23.72 -16.72
CA VAL A 512 -21.16 -22.54 -17.56
C VAL A 512 -20.05 -22.68 -18.59
N ARG A 513 -20.39 -22.47 -19.86
CA ARG A 513 -19.46 -22.59 -21.00
C ARG A 513 -19.35 -21.25 -21.71
N PRO A 514 -18.44 -20.36 -21.28
CA PRO A 514 -18.14 -19.14 -22.03
C PRO A 514 -17.77 -19.45 -23.48
N ALA A 515 -18.18 -18.59 -24.43
CA ALA A 515 -17.74 -18.72 -25.80
C ALA A 515 -16.26 -18.32 -25.90
N LEU A 516 -15.41 -19.31 -26.19
CA LEU A 516 -13.96 -19.17 -26.30
C LEU A 516 -13.50 -19.68 -27.67
N THR A 517 -12.48 -19.07 -28.26
CA THR A 517 -11.83 -19.66 -29.44
C THR A 517 -11.04 -20.91 -29.02
N ALA A 518 -11.08 -21.94 -29.87
CA ALA A 518 -10.75 -23.34 -29.51
C ALA A 518 -9.29 -23.62 -29.09
N THR A 519 -8.41 -22.61 -29.06
CA THR A 519 -6.99 -22.74 -28.74
C THR A 519 -6.51 -21.82 -27.62
N GLU A 520 -7.39 -21.01 -27.02
CA GLU A 520 -6.95 -19.96 -26.10
C GLU A 520 -6.88 -20.39 -24.64
N CYS A 521 -7.90 -21.04 -24.08
CA CYS A 521 -7.92 -21.44 -22.68
C CYS A 521 -7.94 -22.96 -22.53
N VAL A 522 -6.98 -23.53 -21.79
CA VAL A 522 -6.92 -24.97 -21.48
C VAL A 522 -7.38 -25.29 -20.05
N ASP A 523 -7.43 -24.29 -19.17
CA ASP A 523 -7.95 -24.39 -17.82
C ASP A 523 -8.71 -23.09 -17.46
N LEU A 524 -9.90 -23.21 -16.88
CA LEU A 524 -10.71 -22.06 -16.44
C LEU A 524 -10.76 -22.03 -14.91
N ARG A 525 -10.30 -20.94 -14.33
CA ARG A 525 -10.05 -20.79 -12.89
C ARG A 525 -10.65 -19.50 -12.35
N ASP A 526 -10.78 -19.41 -11.03
CA ASP A 526 -11.16 -18.20 -10.29
C ASP A 526 -12.39 -17.46 -10.86
N PRO A 527 -13.58 -18.11 -10.94
CA PRO A 527 -14.77 -17.45 -11.45
C PRO A 527 -15.25 -16.35 -10.50
N ALA A 528 -15.62 -15.19 -11.00
CA ALA A 528 -16.24 -14.11 -10.22
C ALA A 528 -17.42 -13.48 -10.94
N LEU A 529 -18.49 -13.15 -10.20
CA LEU A 529 -19.77 -12.70 -10.74
C LEU A 529 -20.08 -11.25 -10.40
N VAL A 530 -20.50 -10.49 -11.41
CA VAL A 530 -20.95 -9.10 -11.26
C VAL A 530 -22.32 -8.92 -11.90
N PRO A 531 -23.35 -8.44 -11.16
CA PRO A 531 -24.63 -8.09 -11.75
C PRO A 531 -24.50 -6.92 -12.73
N VAL A 532 -25.28 -6.95 -13.82
CA VAL A 532 -25.33 -5.82 -14.77
C VAL A 532 -26.03 -4.59 -14.18
N GLY A 533 -26.94 -4.80 -13.22
CA GLY A 533 -27.71 -3.73 -12.55
C GLY A 533 -29.09 -3.45 -13.17
N ASP A 534 -29.34 -3.83 -14.43
CA ASP A 534 -30.64 -3.69 -15.10
C ASP A 534 -31.49 -4.98 -15.13
N GLY A 535 -31.01 -6.05 -14.46
CA GLY A 535 -31.63 -7.36 -14.47
C GLY A 535 -31.43 -8.18 -15.75
N SER A 536 -30.67 -7.68 -16.73
CA SER A 536 -30.42 -8.39 -18.00
C SER A 536 -29.45 -9.58 -17.88
N GLY A 537 -28.82 -9.74 -16.73
CA GLY A 537 -27.91 -10.85 -16.43
C GLY A 537 -26.67 -10.41 -15.65
N TYR A 538 -25.56 -11.07 -15.93
CA TYR A 538 -24.31 -10.97 -15.17
C TYR A 538 -23.10 -10.90 -16.09
N TRP A 539 -22.00 -10.36 -15.59
CA TRP A 539 -20.66 -10.61 -16.09
C TRP A 539 -20.02 -11.72 -15.26
N LEU A 540 -19.39 -12.67 -15.94
CA LEU A 540 -18.55 -13.71 -15.34
C LEU A 540 -17.10 -13.40 -15.67
N PHE A 541 -16.35 -12.94 -14.68
CA PHE A 541 -14.90 -12.84 -14.71
C PHE A 541 -14.29 -14.21 -14.41
N PHE A 542 -13.14 -14.50 -15.01
CA PHE A 542 -12.41 -15.74 -14.73
C PHE A 542 -10.95 -15.63 -15.20
N THR A 543 -10.09 -16.42 -14.58
CA THR A 543 -8.72 -16.67 -15.03
C THR A 543 -8.73 -17.69 -16.16
N CYS A 544 -8.21 -17.31 -17.33
CA CYS A 544 -7.94 -18.21 -18.44
C CYS A 544 -6.47 -18.62 -18.40
N VAL A 545 -6.20 -19.89 -18.09
CA VAL A 545 -4.84 -20.44 -18.21
C VAL A 545 -4.65 -20.92 -19.64
N ARG A 546 -3.62 -20.38 -20.30
CA ARG A 546 -3.27 -20.77 -21.66
C ARG A 546 -2.36 -22.00 -21.66
N GLY A 547 -2.25 -22.64 -22.82
CA GLY A 547 -1.30 -23.74 -23.05
C GLY A 547 0.16 -23.30 -22.92
N PHE A 548 1.12 -24.03 -23.47
CA PHE A 548 2.54 -23.66 -23.33
C PHE A 548 2.91 -22.38 -24.13
N PRO A 549 3.59 -21.38 -23.52
CA PRO A 549 3.96 -21.26 -22.11
C PRO A 549 2.73 -20.92 -21.23
N GLN A 550 2.62 -21.57 -20.06
CA GLN A 550 1.48 -21.45 -19.13
C GLN A 550 1.36 -20.05 -18.52
N LEU A 551 0.91 -19.11 -19.34
CA LEU A 551 0.56 -17.75 -18.94
C LEU A 551 -0.95 -17.68 -18.80
N SER A 552 -1.40 -16.89 -17.83
CA SER A 552 -2.82 -16.66 -17.59
C SER A 552 -3.20 -15.19 -17.82
N ASP A 553 -4.39 -14.99 -18.37
CA ASP A 553 -5.05 -13.69 -18.54
C ASP A 553 -6.42 -13.68 -17.86
N LEU A 554 -6.92 -12.49 -17.54
CA LEU A 554 -8.23 -12.31 -16.95
C LEU A 554 -9.24 -12.04 -18.07
N ARG A 555 -10.35 -12.76 -18.04
CA ARG A 555 -11.41 -12.66 -19.06
C ARG A 555 -12.75 -12.37 -18.42
N ALA A 556 -13.67 -11.85 -19.23
CA ALA A 556 -15.07 -11.69 -18.85
C ALA A 556 -16.01 -12.18 -19.95
N ALA A 557 -17.04 -12.93 -19.55
CA ALA A 557 -18.10 -13.40 -20.44
C ALA A 557 -19.46 -12.87 -19.99
N ARG A 558 -20.34 -12.60 -20.95
CA ARG A 558 -21.71 -12.17 -20.65
C ARG A 558 -22.61 -13.36 -20.37
N LEU A 559 -23.35 -13.30 -19.26
CA LEU A 559 -24.37 -14.27 -18.89
C LEU A 559 -25.77 -13.66 -18.98
N ASN A 560 -26.76 -14.52 -19.22
CA ASN A 560 -28.17 -14.20 -19.06
C ASN A 560 -28.57 -14.24 -17.57
N ALA A 561 -29.79 -13.80 -17.26
CA ALA A 561 -30.33 -13.82 -15.89
C ALA A 561 -30.46 -15.23 -15.28
N ASP A 562 -30.51 -16.27 -16.12
CA ASP A 562 -30.51 -17.68 -15.71
C ASP A 562 -29.09 -18.29 -15.64
N TYR A 563 -28.05 -17.44 -15.69
CA TYR A 563 -26.63 -17.78 -15.70
C TYR A 563 -26.15 -18.56 -16.94
N SER A 564 -26.98 -18.72 -17.97
CA SER A 564 -26.52 -19.29 -19.24
C SER A 564 -25.57 -18.32 -19.95
N ALA A 565 -24.44 -18.83 -20.45
CA ALA A 565 -23.49 -18.03 -21.21
C ALA A 565 -24.09 -17.57 -22.54
N ARG A 566 -23.87 -16.30 -22.89
CA ARG A 566 -24.24 -15.76 -24.21
C ARG A 566 -23.25 -16.25 -25.27
N ALA A 567 -23.68 -16.17 -26.54
CA ALA A 567 -22.88 -16.57 -27.68
C ALA A 567 -21.74 -15.58 -28.03
N GLU A 568 -21.74 -14.41 -27.39
CA GLU A 568 -20.68 -13.41 -27.50
C GLU A 568 -19.37 -13.98 -26.95
N GLU A 569 -18.28 -13.77 -27.68
CA GLU A 569 -16.95 -14.22 -27.26
C GLU A 569 -16.53 -13.55 -25.96
N ALA A 570 -15.90 -14.32 -25.06
CA ALA A 570 -15.36 -13.78 -23.82
C ALA A 570 -14.25 -12.77 -24.12
N LEU A 571 -14.35 -11.60 -23.49
CA LEU A 571 -13.41 -10.49 -23.64
C LEU A 571 -12.16 -10.76 -22.83
N VAL A 572 -10.98 -10.41 -23.36
CA VAL A 572 -9.77 -10.26 -22.55
C VAL A 572 -9.90 -8.93 -21.81
N VAL A 573 -9.95 -9.02 -20.48
CA VAL A 573 -10.13 -7.87 -19.59
C VAL A 573 -8.78 -7.27 -19.22
N LEU A 574 -7.82 -8.12 -18.84
CA LEU A 574 -6.45 -7.76 -18.54
C LEU A 574 -5.50 -8.88 -18.93
N SER A 575 -4.34 -8.50 -19.47
CA SER A 575 -3.25 -9.40 -19.83
C SER A 575 -1.96 -9.01 -19.11
N SER A 576 -0.98 -9.93 -19.12
CA SER A 576 0.35 -9.66 -18.55
C SER A 576 1.02 -8.42 -19.14
N SER A 577 0.79 -8.10 -20.41
CA SER A 577 1.35 -6.91 -21.06
C SER A 577 0.74 -5.60 -20.58
N ASP A 578 -0.51 -5.62 -20.12
CA ASP A 578 -1.18 -4.41 -19.61
C ASP A 578 -0.61 -4.01 -18.24
N VAL A 579 -0.14 -5.01 -17.48
CA VAL A 579 0.41 -4.84 -16.11
C VAL A 579 1.94 -4.72 -16.10
N GLY A 580 2.64 -5.32 -17.07
CA GLY A 580 4.09 -5.23 -17.21
C GLY A 580 4.86 -6.20 -16.31
N ALA A 581 5.98 -5.73 -15.73
CA ALA A 581 6.95 -6.60 -15.03
C ALA A 581 6.35 -7.38 -13.85
N LEU A 582 5.30 -6.86 -13.22
CA LEU A 582 4.62 -7.49 -12.08
C LEU A 582 3.83 -8.75 -12.49
N ALA A 583 3.50 -8.91 -13.77
CA ALA A 583 2.60 -9.95 -14.28
C ALA A 583 3.23 -10.83 -15.35
N GLU A 584 4.55 -10.78 -15.54
CA GLU A 584 5.24 -11.57 -16.57
C GLU A 584 5.05 -13.09 -16.40
N GLY A 585 4.76 -13.56 -15.19
CA GLY A 585 4.39 -14.93 -14.85
C GLY A 585 2.90 -15.24 -14.91
N GLY A 586 2.04 -14.25 -15.22
CA GLY A 586 0.59 -14.40 -15.38
C GLY A 586 -0.26 -13.63 -14.36
N LEU A 587 -1.57 -13.60 -14.62
CA LEU A 587 -2.60 -12.99 -13.78
C LEU A 587 -3.58 -14.07 -13.26
N SER A 588 -4.10 -13.93 -12.04
CA SER A 588 -5.12 -14.83 -11.50
C SER A 588 -6.02 -14.16 -10.46
N GLY A 589 -7.07 -14.84 -10.02
CA GLY A 589 -7.93 -14.40 -8.91
C GLY A 589 -8.60 -13.04 -9.11
N PRO A 590 -9.41 -12.84 -10.18
CA PRO A 590 -10.15 -11.59 -10.35
C PRO A 590 -11.23 -11.45 -9.27
N GLU A 591 -11.14 -10.38 -8.47
CA GLU A 591 -12.13 -9.97 -7.47
C GLU A 591 -12.75 -8.63 -7.89
N PRO A 592 -13.84 -8.65 -8.66
CA PRO A 592 -14.50 -7.44 -9.14
C PRO A 592 -15.49 -6.89 -8.11
N MET A 593 -15.52 -5.56 -7.97
CA MET A 593 -16.49 -4.84 -7.18
C MET A 593 -17.04 -3.66 -7.97
N VAL A 594 -18.35 -3.45 -7.87
CA VAL A 594 -19.03 -2.31 -8.49
C VAL A 594 -19.28 -1.28 -7.41
N HIS A 595 -18.82 -0.06 -7.66
CA HIS A 595 -19.05 1.07 -6.78
C HIS A 595 -19.80 2.16 -7.56
N HIS A 596 -20.84 2.71 -6.97
CA HIS A 596 -21.68 3.73 -7.59
C HIS A 596 -21.42 5.08 -6.93
N THR A 597 -21.06 6.06 -7.74
CA THR A 597 -20.78 7.44 -7.30
C THR A 597 -21.65 8.42 -8.07
N ALA A 598 -21.75 9.66 -7.60
CA ALA A 598 -22.36 10.75 -8.37
C ALA A 598 -21.72 10.94 -9.76
N ALA A 599 -20.42 10.63 -9.89
CA ALA A 599 -19.68 10.72 -11.15
C ALA A 599 -19.99 9.57 -12.13
N GLY A 600 -20.58 8.46 -11.65
CA GLY A 600 -20.96 7.30 -12.46
C GLY A 600 -20.69 5.97 -11.77
N THR A 601 -20.71 4.89 -12.56
CA THR A 601 -20.45 3.53 -12.08
C THR A 601 -18.99 3.17 -12.30
N SER A 602 -18.28 2.90 -11.21
CA SER A 602 -16.89 2.43 -11.22
C SER A 602 -16.84 0.92 -11.03
N LEU A 603 -15.98 0.26 -11.81
CA LEU A 603 -15.63 -1.14 -11.65
C LEU A 603 -14.18 -1.20 -11.13
N LEU A 604 -14.03 -1.70 -9.92
CA LEU A 604 -12.76 -2.00 -9.28
C LEU A 604 -12.50 -3.49 -9.47
N LEU A 605 -11.30 -3.86 -9.92
CA LEU A 605 -10.91 -5.26 -10.13
C LEU A 605 -9.59 -5.51 -9.41
N TRP A 606 -9.66 -6.18 -8.26
CA TRP A 606 -8.47 -6.73 -7.61
C TRP A 606 -8.06 -8.02 -8.30
N PHE A 607 -6.74 -8.28 -8.35
CA PHE A 607 -6.20 -9.50 -8.93
C PHE A 607 -4.79 -9.77 -8.43
N ILE A 608 -4.33 -11.01 -8.61
CA ILE A 608 -2.98 -11.43 -8.26
C ILE A 608 -2.12 -11.41 -9.52
N ALA A 609 -1.06 -10.60 -9.49
CA ALA A 609 -0.03 -10.55 -10.53
C ALA A 609 1.19 -11.37 -10.09
N ARG A 610 1.73 -12.20 -10.97
CA ARG A 610 2.93 -13.00 -10.72
C ARG A 610 4.08 -12.54 -11.60
N ASP A 611 5.26 -12.30 -11.03
CA ASP A 611 6.46 -11.95 -11.79
C ASP A 611 7.22 -13.20 -12.30
N LEU A 612 8.29 -13.01 -13.09
CA LEU A 612 9.12 -14.12 -13.59
C LEU A 612 9.85 -14.92 -12.50
N THR A 613 10.01 -14.34 -11.31
CA THR A 613 10.64 -15.03 -10.17
C THR A 613 9.63 -15.87 -9.38
N GLY A 614 8.34 -15.73 -9.69
CA GLY A 614 7.24 -16.40 -8.99
C GLY A 614 6.71 -15.60 -7.79
N ARG A 615 7.18 -14.36 -7.56
CA ARG A 615 6.60 -13.52 -6.52
C ARG A 615 5.24 -13.01 -6.96
N THR A 616 4.31 -12.98 -6.02
CA THR A 616 2.92 -12.54 -6.22
C THR A 616 2.70 -11.17 -5.61
N THR A 617 1.93 -10.33 -6.29
CA THR A 617 1.52 -9.00 -5.85
C THR A 617 0.00 -8.89 -6.02
N LEU A 618 -0.72 -8.49 -4.97
CA LEU A 618 -2.09 -8.04 -5.10
C LEU A 618 -2.06 -6.69 -5.83
N ALA A 619 -2.83 -6.59 -6.90
CA ALA A 619 -2.91 -5.41 -7.75
C ALA A 619 -4.38 -5.04 -8.00
N LEU A 620 -4.60 -3.80 -8.44
CA LEU A 620 -5.93 -3.25 -8.73
C LEU A 620 -5.92 -2.69 -10.14
N ALA A 621 -7.03 -2.89 -10.85
CA ALA A 621 -7.38 -2.13 -12.04
C ALA A 621 -8.73 -1.47 -11.86
N MET A 622 -8.89 -0.30 -12.46
CA MET A 622 -10.10 0.51 -12.31
C MET A 622 -10.61 0.93 -13.68
N GLY A 623 -11.93 0.98 -13.83
CA GLY A 623 -12.58 1.58 -15.00
C GLY A 623 -13.90 2.22 -14.59
N GLN A 624 -14.32 3.22 -15.35
CA GLN A 624 -15.52 3.99 -15.02
C GLN A 624 -16.43 4.13 -16.24
N LEU A 625 -17.73 4.00 -16.02
CA LEU A 625 -18.76 4.41 -16.95
C LEU A 625 -19.34 5.75 -16.48
N PRO A 626 -19.36 6.78 -17.34
CA PRO A 626 -19.87 8.09 -16.97
C PRO A 626 -21.38 8.03 -16.69
N SER A 627 -21.83 8.85 -15.75
CA SER A 627 -23.26 9.05 -15.49
C SER A 627 -23.97 9.65 -16.73
N PRO A 628 -25.24 9.31 -17.02
CA PRO A 628 -25.98 9.90 -18.13
C PRO A 628 -26.13 11.41 -17.93
N SER A 629 -25.83 12.21 -18.96
CA SER A 629 -25.83 13.67 -18.91
C SER A 629 -27.20 14.33 -18.64
N ASP A 630 -28.28 13.55 -18.73
CA ASP A 630 -29.67 14.01 -18.57
C ASP A 630 -30.26 13.68 -17.19
N ALA A 631 -29.42 13.30 -16.22
CA ALA A 631 -29.88 13.21 -14.84
C ALA A 631 -30.22 14.62 -14.33
N ASP A 632 -31.51 14.89 -14.12
CA ASP A 632 -32.01 16.06 -13.40
C ASP A 632 -31.27 16.23 -12.06
N GLU A 633 -31.36 17.41 -11.43
CA GLU A 633 -30.77 17.87 -10.15
C GLU A 633 -31.08 16.98 -8.89
N GLY A 634 -31.25 15.67 -9.04
CA GLY A 634 -31.34 14.66 -7.98
C GLY A 634 -30.27 13.57 -8.15
N ASP A 635 -30.26 12.60 -7.23
CA ASP A 635 -29.30 11.49 -7.22
C ASP A 635 -29.41 10.66 -8.51
N PRO A 636 -28.41 10.67 -9.40
CA PRO A 636 -28.50 9.98 -10.69
C PRO A 636 -28.62 8.47 -10.47
N ALA A 637 -29.59 7.84 -11.15
CA ALA A 637 -29.72 6.38 -11.10
C ALA A 637 -28.41 5.72 -11.57
N PRO A 638 -27.96 4.63 -10.90
CA PRO A 638 -26.69 3.98 -11.22
C PRO A 638 -26.67 3.52 -12.67
N THR A 639 -25.57 3.78 -13.38
CA THR A 639 -25.41 3.38 -14.78
C THR A 639 -25.22 1.87 -14.85
N PRO A 640 -26.10 1.10 -15.51
CA PRO A 640 -25.95 -0.34 -15.60
C PRO A 640 -24.70 -0.72 -16.40
N LEU A 641 -24.00 -1.77 -15.96
CA LEU A 641 -22.82 -2.35 -16.62
C LEU A 641 -23.19 -3.15 -17.88
N THR A 642 -24.02 -2.59 -18.75
CA THR A 642 -24.40 -3.24 -20.03
C THR A 642 -23.20 -3.47 -20.92
N THR A 643 -22.17 -2.63 -20.79
CA THR A 643 -20.82 -2.81 -21.34
C THR A 643 -19.81 -2.69 -20.21
N LEU A 644 -18.66 -3.36 -20.33
CA LEU A 644 -17.56 -3.19 -19.36
C LEU A 644 -16.78 -1.90 -19.69
N PRO A 645 -16.42 -1.07 -18.69
CA PRO A 645 -15.46 0.00 -18.91
C PRO A 645 -14.09 -0.58 -19.25
N SER A 646 -13.25 0.21 -19.92
CA SER A 646 -11.83 -0.13 -20.07
C SER A 646 -11.18 -0.09 -18.70
N LEU A 647 -10.64 -1.23 -18.25
CA LEU A 647 -9.89 -1.29 -16.99
C LEU A 647 -8.44 -0.87 -17.22
N VAL A 648 -7.96 0.04 -16.39
CA VAL A 648 -6.58 0.51 -16.38
C VAL A 648 -5.91 0.00 -15.10
N PRO A 649 -4.86 -0.84 -15.22
CA PRO A 649 -4.08 -1.28 -14.07
C PRO A 649 -3.43 -0.10 -13.33
N TYR A 650 -3.56 -0.07 -12.00
CA TYR A 650 -2.90 0.90 -11.14
C TYR A 650 -1.50 0.40 -10.74
N VAL A 651 -0.66 0.15 -11.75
CA VAL A 651 0.71 -0.40 -11.61
C VAL A 651 1.66 0.53 -10.88
N ALA A 652 1.31 1.80 -10.77
CA ALA A 652 2.12 2.81 -10.11
C ALA A 652 2.22 2.63 -8.59
N ASN A 653 1.27 1.90 -7.98
CA ASN A 653 1.27 1.57 -6.57
C ASN A 653 0.79 0.12 -6.39
N PRO A 654 1.69 -0.88 -6.33
CA PRO A 654 1.27 -2.26 -6.08
C PRO A 654 0.68 -2.36 -4.67
N LEU A 655 -0.57 -2.82 -4.58
CA LEU A 655 -1.35 -2.79 -3.35
C LEU A 655 -0.68 -3.52 -2.20
N LEU A 656 -0.20 -4.74 -2.45
CA LEU A 656 0.29 -5.59 -1.37
C LEU A 656 1.15 -6.74 -1.88
N ARG A 657 2.24 -7.02 -1.17
CA ARG A 657 3.06 -8.22 -1.37
C ARG A 657 3.00 -9.08 -0.11
N GLY A 658 3.30 -10.38 -0.25
CA GLY A 658 3.22 -11.33 0.86
C GLY A 658 4.16 -11.03 2.03
N ASP A 659 5.20 -10.23 1.81
CA ASP A 659 6.19 -9.81 2.80
C ASP A 659 5.91 -8.44 3.45
N GLU A 660 4.79 -7.78 3.12
CA GLU A 660 4.48 -6.44 3.65
C GLU A 660 4.19 -6.44 5.16
N PRO A 661 4.58 -5.38 5.90
CA PRO A 661 4.40 -5.29 7.36
C PRO A 661 2.95 -5.40 7.82
N VAL A 662 2.00 -4.85 7.05
CA VAL A 662 0.55 -4.92 7.35
C VAL A 662 0.03 -6.38 7.37
N LEU A 663 0.70 -7.30 6.69
CA LEU A 663 0.41 -8.73 6.78
C LEU A 663 1.13 -9.43 7.94
N GLY A 664 1.71 -8.67 8.89
CA GLY A 664 2.57 -9.21 9.96
C GLY A 664 4.03 -9.43 9.55
N GLY A 665 4.44 -8.95 8.36
CA GLY A 665 5.78 -9.15 7.81
C GLY A 665 6.09 -10.59 7.44
N CYS A 666 7.34 -10.87 7.04
CA CYS A 666 7.78 -12.22 6.69
C CYS A 666 9.29 -12.44 6.90
N ALA A 667 9.67 -13.44 7.69
CA ALA A 667 11.08 -13.83 7.88
C ALA A 667 11.58 -14.90 6.87
N GLY A 668 10.68 -15.44 6.04
CA GLY A 668 10.95 -16.50 5.06
C GLY A 668 10.40 -16.16 3.67
N LEU A 669 9.85 -17.15 2.98
CA LEU A 669 9.11 -16.94 1.73
C LEU A 669 7.62 -16.78 2.06
N CYS A 670 7.03 -15.66 1.64
CA CYS A 670 5.59 -15.42 1.77
C CYS A 670 4.99 -15.10 0.40
N VAL A 671 3.94 -15.84 0.04
CA VAL A 671 3.30 -15.75 -1.27
C VAL A 671 1.80 -15.55 -1.06
N ILE A 672 1.22 -14.55 -1.73
CA ILE A 672 -0.23 -14.34 -1.76
C ILE A 672 -0.82 -15.36 -2.73
N THR A 673 -1.77 -16.15 -2.26
CA THR A 673 -2.40 -17.23 -3.03
C THR A 673 -3.85 -16.93 -3.41
N GLY A 674 -4.49 -15.98 -2.75
CA GLY A 674 -5.88 -15.60 -2.97
C GLY A 674 -6.21 -14.29 -2.26
N VAL A 675 -7.32 -13.67 -2.64
CA VAL A 675 -7.85 -12.47 -1.98
C VAL A 675 -9.36 -12.52 -2.07
N ALA A 676 -10.05 -12.06 -1.04
CA ALA A 676 -11.47 -11.72 -1.08
C ALA A 676 -11.61 -10.24 -0.73
N VAL A 677 -12.51 -9.54 -1.42
CA VAL A 677 -12.84 -8.14 -1.13
C VAL A 677 -14.35 -7.98 -1.09
N SER A 678 -14.87 -7.35 -0.04
CA SER A 678 -16.28 -7.00 0.06
C SER A 678 -16.43 -5.67 0.79
N ALA A 679 -17.35 -4.83 0.31
CA ALA A 679 -17.81 -3.69 1.09
C ALA A 679 -18.58 -4.15 2.35
N THR A 680 -18.56 -3.33 3.39
CA THR A 680 -19.34 -3.53 4.60
C THR A 680 -20.81 -3.18 4.33
N ALA A 681 -21.74 -4.04 4.75
CA ALA A 681 -23.16 -3.75 4.59
C ALA A 681 -23.55 -2.56 5.47
N GLY A 682 -24.25 -1.57 4.91
CA GLY A 682 -24.51 -0.29 5.56
C GLY A 682 -23.38 0.75 5.47
N ASP A 683 -22.18 0.39 5.00
CA ASP A 683 -21.07 1.33 4.77
C ASP A 683 -20.25 0.90 3.53
N SER A 684 -20.56 1.50 2.38
CA SER A 684 -19.93 1.17 1.10
C SER A 684 -18.48 1.65 0.97
N ASP A 685 -18.05 2.55 1.85
CA ASP A 685 -16.71 3.11 1.84
C ASP A 685 -15.76 2.27 2.69
N GLU A 686 -16.27 1.47 3.63
CA GLU A 686 -15.47 0.51 4.39
C GLU A 686 -15.34 -0.82 3.63
N LEU A 687 -14.12 -1.15 3.19
CA LEU A 687 -13.81 -2.41 2.51
C LEU A 687 -13.11 -3.38 3.46
N ARG A 688 -13.59 -4.62 3.49
CA ARG A 688 -12.94 -5.73 4.19
C ARG A 688 -12.27 -6.68 3.21
N PHE A 689 -11.02 -7.00 3.51
CA PHE A 689 -10.18 -7.90 2.75
C PHE A 689 -9.89 -9.16 3.56
N LEU A 690 -9.79 -10.29 2.86
CA LEU A 690 -9.15 -11.50 3.38
C LEU A 690 -8.07 -11.93 2.40
N VAL A 691 -6.81 -11.75 2.78
CA VAL A 691 -5.65 -12.10 1.96
C VAL A 691 -5.19 -13.50 2.32
N ALA A 692 -5.31 -14.45 1.39
CA ALA A 692 -4.75 -15.78 1.58
C ALA A 692 -3.25 -15.76 1.31
N ARG A 693 -2.48 -16.28 2.27
CA ARG A 693 -1.02 -16.27 2.23
C ARG A 693 -0.47 -17.65 2.56
N ARG A 694 0.50 -18.09 1.77
CA ARG A 694 1.36 -19.25 2.08
C ARG A 694 2.66 -18.74 2.67
N VAL A 695 2.99 -19.20 3.88
CA VAL A 695 4.18 -18.81 4.63
C VAL A 695 5.10 -20.01 4.76
N VAL A 696 6.36 -19.83 4.34
CA VAL A 696 7.43 -20.81 4.47
C VAL A 696 8.58 -20.18 5.26
N PRO A 697 8.64 -20.39 6.59
CA PRO A 697 9.73 -19.89 7.41
C PRO A 697 11.08 -20.54 7.07
N PRO A 698 12.20 -20.02 7.61
CA PRO A 698 13.54 -20.56 7.36
C PRO A 698 13.75 -22.02 7.78
N ASP A 699 12.88 -22.57 8.64
CA ASP A 699 12.90 -23.97 9.05
C ASP A 699 12.31 -24.93 7.99
N GLY A 700 11.71 -24.37 6.93
CA GLY A 700 11.10 -25.12 5.83
C GLY A 700 9.72 -25.69 6.14
N SER A 701 9.12 -25.39 7.29
CA SER A 701 7.71 -25.66 7.52
C SER A 701 6.87 -24.79 6.58
N ALA A 702 5.74 -25.28 6.07
CA ALA A 702 4.83 -24.48 5.26
C ALA A 702 3.45 -24.51 5.92
N HIS A 703 2.81 -23.35 5.99
CA HIS A 703 1.43 -23.22 6.44
C HIS A 703 0.72 -22.15 5.62
N ASP A 704 -0.61 -22.20 5.64
CA ASP A 704 -1.48 -21.28 4.95
C ASP A 704 -2.38 -20.58 5.95
N GLU A 705 -2.65 -19.31 5.67
CA GLU A 705 -3.40 -18.44 6.55
C GLU A 705 -4.22 -17.43 5.76
N LEU A 706 -5.29 -16.92 6.36
CA LEU A 706 -6.04 -15.78 5.84
C LEU A 706 -5.81 -14.58 6.76
N VAL A 707 -5.31 -13.50 6.19
CA VAL A 707 -5.05 -12.26 6.92
C VAL A 707 -6.18 -11.27 6.64
N PRO A 708 -7.04 -10.96 7.64
CA PRO A 708 -8.04 -9.91 7.52
C PRO A 708 -7.38 -8.53 7.47
N LEU A 709 -7.83 -7.68 6.54
CA LEU A 709 -7.44 -6.27 6.48
C LEU A 709 -8.67 -5.39 6.27
N THR A 710 -8.56 -4.14 6.70
CA THR A 710 -9.60 -3.11 6.54
C THR A 710 -9.04 -1.98 5.72
N GLN A 711 -9.84 -1.42 4.83
CA GLN A 711 -9.46 -0.27 4.04
C GLN A 711 -10.65 0.67 3.90
N MET A 712 -10.47 1.92 4.32
CA MET A 712 -11.40 3.00 3.99
C MET A 712 -11.18 3.45 2.55
N TRP A 713 -12.12 3.10 1.68
CA TRP A 713 -12.20 3.54 0.29
C TRP A 713 -13.17 4.71 0.15
N ARG A 714 -12.65 5.93 0.29
CA ARG A 714 -13.40 7.13 -0.12
C ARG A 714 -13.20 7.33 -1.61
N ALA A 715 -14.28 7.29 -2.39
CA ALA A 715 -14.21 7.63 -3.81
C ALA A 715 -13.55 9.03 -3.97
N PRO A 716 -12.54 9.18 -4.84
CA PRO A 716 -11.87 10.46 -5.08
C PRO A 716 -12.79 11.52 -5.71
#